data_AF-A0AAU7EWW9-F1
#
_entry.id   AF-A0AAU7EWW9-F1
#
_cell.length_a   1.000
_cell.length_b   1.000
_cell.length_c   1.000
_cell.angle_alpha   90.00
_cell.angle_beta   90.00
_cell.angle_gamma   90.00
#
_symmetry.space_group_name_H-M   'P 1'
#
loop_
_entity.id
_entity.type
_entity.pdbx_description
1 polymer ?
#
loop_
_entity_poly.entity_id
_entity_poly.type
_entity_poly.pdbx_seq_one_letter_code
_entity_poly.pdbx_strand_id
1 'polypeptide(L)'
;MAKSPDFAKTWFSARDWKPFAFQKQVWAAVKNGESGLLHASTGAGKTYAVWFAALNRFARLQPPVATPRKRKPPAEPLTVLWITPMRALAADTARALQIPVDDLQIPWSIGLRTGDTSSSERARQGRRLPTTLITTPESLTLLLARADARTALSTLRMIVVDEWHELLGNKRGVQLQLALARLRHWQPELIVWGVSATLGNQSHAEQVLIPQGGGVSVQGKSEKTLQVDTLLPPAIERFPWAGHIGLKMLPQVVAELDACASSLVFTNTRAQSEIWYQALLEARPDWAGLIALHHSSLSRDTRDWVEQALKNGQLKAVVCTSSLDLGVDFLPVERVLQIGSAKGVARLMQRAGRSGHAPGRTSRVTLVPTHSLELIEAVAARDAVEQRRIEPRLSPHKPLDVLVQHLVSMALGGGFVPEELYEEVRGAWAYRDLTAADWAWALVFVRHGGMSLTAYPDYRRVEPDEHGVWRVPDARLARRHRMSIGTIVSDASINLKFWSKGGGGKQLGSVEEGFIARLKPGDGFLFAGRLLELVRVENMTAYVKRSTAKKAAVPRWNGGRMPLSNELAEAVVTRFSAAAQGQFNGPEMHALRPLLETQIRWSGLPTTENLLAEVLKSREGWHLFLYPFAGRQVHLGLASLLAWRVSQRQPVTFSIAVNDYGLELLSATPVDWAAHLDASLFNADDLLLDVLASLNAGELALRRFREIARIAGLVFAGYPGAPKSTRQVQASSGLFFQVFKQYDADNLLLAQAGEEVLREELDIRRLEQTLERINQMKLDVHQVKRPTPLGFPLLVERMRESMSSEKLADRIRRMVGDLEKTADNGKSS
;
A
#
# COMPACT_ATOMS: atom_id res chain seq x y z
N MET A 1 50.16 2.54 5.27
CA MET A 1 48.82 2.44 4.65
C MET A 1 48.38 3.84 4.24
N ALA A 2 48.12 4.08 2.96
CA ALA A 2 47.58 5.38 2.51
C ALA A 2 46.24 5.64 3.23
N LYS A 3 46.05 6.82 3.82
CA LYS A 3 44.76 7.21 4.41
C LYS A 3 43.69 7.08 3.32
N SER A 4 42.65 6.27 3.56
CA SER A 4 41.50 6.20 2.67
C SER A 4 40.94 7.62 2.48
N PRO A 5 40.70 8.09 1.25
CA PRO A 5 40.16 9.42 1.01
C PRO A 5 38.80 9.59 1.68
N ASP A 6 38.60 10.71 2.39
CA ASP A 6 37.31 11.09 2.96
C ASP A 6 36.53 11.93 1.93
N PHE A 7 35.85 11.23 1.02
CA PHE A 7 35.05 11.82 -0.04
C PHE A 7 33.93 12.69 0.51
N ALA A 8 33.31 12.24 1.61
CA ALA A 8 32.26 12.99 2.29
C ALA A 8 32.76 14.37 2.74
N LYS A 9 33.88 14.41 3.49
CA LYS A 9 34.45 15.67 3.96
C LYS A 9 34.75 16.63 2.82
N THR A 10 35.32 16.12 1.73
CA THR A 10 35.68 16.91 0.54
C THR A 10 34.45 17.51 -0.13
N TRP A 11 33.44 16.68 -0.43
CA TRP A 11 32.24 17.10 -1.17
C TRP A 11 31.34 18.04 -0.38
N PHE A 12 31.17 17.79 0.93
CA PHE A 12 30.40 18.65 1.82
C PHE A 12 31.08 20.01 2.01
N SER A 13 32.40 20.04 2.21
CA SER A 13 33.14 21.31 2.38
C SER A 13 33.09 22.18 1.11
N ALA A 14 33.16 21.57 -0.08
CA ALA A 14 33.04 22.28 -1.35
C ALA A 14 31.67 22.95 -1.56
N ARG A 15 30.65 22.53 -0.79
CA ARG A 15 29.27 23.06 -0.84
C ARG A 15 28.92 23.92 0.37
N ASP A 16 29.89 24.18 1.25
CA ASP A 16 29.68 24.81 2.56
C ASP A 16 28.62 24.08 3.42
N TRP A 17 28.57 22.75 3.31
CA TRP A 17 27.66 21.90 4.06
C TRP A 17 28.37 21.22 5.23
N LYS A 18 27.64 21.02 6.33
CA LYS A 18 28.10 20.24 7.48
C LYS A 18 27.31 18.93 7.56
N PRO A 19 27.98 17.77 7.64
CA PRO A 19 27.27 16.51 7.77
C PRO A 19 26.65 16.35 9.15
N PHE A 20 25.44 15.78 9.17
CA PHE A 20 24.68 15.51 10.39
C PHE A 20 25.35 14.42 11.24
N ALA A 21 25.05 14.42 12.55
CA ALA A 21 25.60 13.43 13.48
C ALA A 21 25.27 11.99 13.05
N PHE A 22 24.03 11.74 12.64
CA PHE A 22 23.60 10.41 12.19
C PHE A 22 24.31 9.97 10.90
N GLN A 23 24.66 10.90 9.99
CA GLN A 23 25.43 10.57 8.78
C GLN A 23 26.81 10.04 9.17
N LYS A 24 27.49 10.72 10.10
CA LYS A 24 28.79 10.29 10.62
C LYS A 24 28.73 8.93 11.32
N GLN A 25 27.65 8.66 12.06
CA GLN A 25 27.43 7.36 12.70
C GLN A 25 27.32 6.23 11.66
N VAL A 26 26.53 6.42 10.60
CA VAL A 26 26.45 5.44 9.50
C VAL A 26 27.82 5.24 8.83
N TRP A 27 28.57 6.32 8.59
CA TRP A 27 29.91 6.23 8.00
C TRP A 27 30.89 5.44 8.87
N ALA A 28 30.85 5.64 10.18
CA ALA A 28 31.67 4.90 11.13
C ALA A 28 31.28 3.42 11.16
N ALA A 29 29.98 3.11 11.22
CA ALA A 29 29.50 1.74 11.26
C ALA A 29 29.85 0.96 9.99
N VAL A 30 29.61 1.56 8.81
CA VAL A 30 30.03 0.94 7.54
C VAL A 30 31.54 0.80 7.48
N LYS A 31 32.34 1.76 7.96
CA LYS A 31 33.80 1.64 8.05
C LYS A 31 34.25 0.49 8.96
N ASN A 32 33.48 0.11 9.97
CA ASN A 32 33.74 -1.04 10.83
C ASN A 32 33.27 -2.37 10.25
N GLY A 33 32.53 -2.36 9.12
CA GLY A 33 31.99 -3.56 8.49
C GLY A 33 30.60 -3.93 9.00
N GLU A 34 29.94 -3.01 9.70
CA GLU A 34 28.66 -3.27 10.37
C GLU A 34 27.48 -3.04 9.41
N SER A 35 26.48 -3.92 9.52
CA SER A 35 25.16 -3.76 8.91
C SER A 35 24.26 -2.93 9.83
N GLY A 36 23.19 -2.32 9.32
CA GLY A 36 22.34 -1.51 10.18
C GLY A 36 21.04 -1.01 9.57
N LEU A 37 20.30 -0.26 10.38
CA LEU A 37 19.08 0.42 9.99
C LEU A 37 19.22 1.92 10.28
N LEU A 38 19.10 2.74 9.24
CA LEU A 38 19.00 4.19 9.37
C LEU A 38 17.53 4.60 9.39
N HIS A 39 17.08 5.16 10.52
CA HIS A 39 15.77 5.77 10.66
C HIS A 39 15.91 7.30 10.73
N ALA A 40 15.45 8.01 9.71
CA ALA A 40 15.43 9.48 9.74
C ALA A 40 14.30 10.06 8.87
N SER A 41 13.87 11.29 9.18
CA SER A 41 12.85 12.00 8.40
C SER A 41 13.23 12.18 6.93
N THR A 42 12.23 12.34 6.07
CA THR A 42 12.40 12.71 4.65
C THR A 42 13.02 14.11 4.54
N GLY A 43 13.94 14.29 3.58
CA GLY A 43 14.69 15.54 3.41
C GLY A 43 15.88 15.74 4.35
N ALA A 44 16.21 14.76 5.23
CA ALA A 44 17.36 14.85 6.13
C ALA A 44 18.71 14.45 5.49
N GLY A 45 18.75 14.07 4.21
CA GLY A 45 19.97 13.60 3.55
C GLY A 45 20.35 12.14 3.87
N LYS A 46 19.35 11.27 4.03
CA LYS A 46 19.53 9.82 4.28
C LYS A 46 20.32 9.11 3.19
N THR A 47 20.05 9.44 1.94
CA THR A 47 20.75 8.88 0.77
C THR A 47 22.25 9.11 0.89
N TYR A 48 22.66 10.33 1.25
CA TYR A 48 24.08 10.66 1.45
C TYR A 48 24.69 10.01 2.70
N ALA A 49 23.90 9.70 3.73
CA ALA A 49 24.40 8.95 4.89
C ALA A 49 24.96 7.59 4.45
N VAL A 50 24.19 6.82 3.67
CA VAL A 50 24.60 5.47 3.26
C VAL A 50 25.52 5.50 2.04
N TRP A 51 25.29 6.43 1.10
CA TRP A 51 26.08 6.51 -0.12
C TRP A 51 27.54 6.90 0.14
N PHE A 52 27.79 7.95 0.94
CA PHE A 52 29.16 8.30 1.29
C PHE A 52 29.84 7.27 2.19
N ALA A 53 29.08 6.51 2.98
CA ALA A 53 29.60 5.34 3.69
C ALA A 53 30.22 4.32 2.71
N ALA A 54 29.49 4.01 1.63
CA ALA A 54 29.96 3.11 0.59
C ALA A 54 31.17 3.67 -0.17
N LEU A 55 31.11 4.94 -0.59
CA LEU A 55 32.21 5.59 -1.30
C LEU A 55 33.49 5.65 -0.46
N ASN A 56 33.41 6.10 0.80
CA ASN A 56 34.56 6.21 1.70
C ASN A 56 35.22 4.85 1.99
N ARG A 57 34.44 3.77 2.01
CA ARG A 57 34.95 2.41 2.28
C ARG A 57 35.53 1.73 1.05
N PHE A 58 34.86 1.84 -0.09
CA PHE A 58 35.14 0.97 -1.24
C PHE A 58 35.73 1.70 -2.46
N ALA A 59 35.42 2.98 -2.65
CA ALA A 59 35.89 3.71 -3.83
C ALA A 59 37.38 4.08 -3.69
N ARG A 60 38.09 4.04 -4.82
CA ARG A 60 39.49 4.45 -4.90
C ARG A 60 39.65 5.44 -6.05
N LEU A 61 40.41 6.50 -5.82
CA LEU A 61 40.80 7.42 -6.91
C LEU A 61 41.83 6.73 -7.80
N GLN A 62 41.63 6.82 -9.12
CA GLN A 62 42.68 6.44 -10.06
C GLN A 62 43.70 7.58 -10.16
N PRO A 63 45.02 7.29 -10.16
CA PRO A 63 46.01 8.32 -10.44
C PRO A 63 45.79 8.91 -11.85
N PRO A 64 46.08 10.21 -12.06
CA PRO A 64 45.96 10.83 -13.37
C PRO A 64 46.79 10.05 -14.39
N VAL A 65 46.15 9.57 -15.46
CA VAL A 65 46.86 8.87 -16.53
C VAL A 65 47.59 9.92 -17.37
N ALA A 66 48.93 9.87 -17.40
CA ALA A 66 49.78 10.83 -18.11
C ALA A 66 49.58 10.85 -19.64
N THR A 67 48.83 9.91 -20.21
CA THR A 67 48.50 9.84 -21.64
C THR A 67 46.99 9.61 -21.84
N PRO A 68 46.32 10.37 -22.71
CA PRO A 68 44.90 10.16 -23.01
C PRO A 68 44.71 8.81 -23.70
N ARG A 69 44.11 7.84 -23.01
CA ARG A 69 43.76 6.53 -23.59
C ARG A 69 42.63 6.70 -24.61
N LYS A 70 42.80 6.13 -25.82
CA LYS A 70 41.78 6.08 -26.89
C LYS A 70 40.47 5.36 -26.51
N ARG A 71 40.43 4.61 -25.41
CA ARG A 71 39.25 3.92 -24.88
C ARG A 71 39.07 4.23 -23.40
N LYS A 72 37.83 4.57 -22.99
CA LYS A 72 37.46 4.70 -21.57
C LYS A 72 37.82 3.40 -20.82
N PRO A 73 38.42 3.48 -19.62
CA PRO A 73 38.72 2.30 -18.83
C PRO A 73 37.44 1.52 -18.54
N PRO A 74 37.53 0.18 -18.45
CA PRO A 74 36.38 -0.65 -18.13
C PRO A 74 35.85 -0.33 -16.73
N ALA A 75 34.53 -0.23 -16.57
CA ALA A 75 33.85 0.10 -15.31
C ALA A 75 34.27 -0.84 -14.16
N GLU A 76 34.54 -0.32 -12.97
CA GLU A 76 34.85 -1.15 -11.79
C GLU A 76 33.76 -2.21 -11.53
N PRO A 77 34.12 -3.40 -10.98
CA PRO A 77 33.17 -4.49 -10.75
C PRO A 77 32.02 -4.07 -9.82
N LEU A 78 30.91 -4.80 -9.89
CA LEU A 78 29.74 -4.53 -9.05
C LEU A 78 30.14 -4.59 -7.57
N THR A 79 29.93 -3.48 -6.87
CA THR A 79 30.32 -3.32 -5.46
C THR A 79 29.10 -3.02 -4.59
N VAL A 80 28.16 -2.18 -5.08
CA VAL A 80 26.97 -1.76 -4.33
C VAL A 80 25.70 -2.14 -5.10
N LEU A 81 24.75 -2.74 -4.41
CA LEU A 81 23.40 -2.99 -4.90
C LEU A 81 22.41 -2.12 -4.12
N TRP A 82 21.67 -1.26 -4.81
CA TRP A 82 20.67 -0.39 -4.21
C TRP A 82 19.27 -0.88 -4.57
N ILE A 83 18.54 -1.37 -3.58
CA ILE A 83 17.18 -1.87 -3.73
C ILE A 83 16.21 -0.72 -3.48
N THR A 84 15.38 -0.43 -4.47
CA THR A 84 14.26 0.50 -4.33
C THR A 84 12.93 -0.24 -4.40
N PRO A 85 11.94 0.09 -3.55
CA PRO A 85 10.63 -0.55 -3.59
C PRO A 85 9.83 -0.15 -4.83
N MET A 86 10.16 0.95 -5.51
CA MET A 86 9.36 1.48 -6.61
C MET A 86 10.22 1.86 -7.80
N ARG A 87 9.72 1.55 -9.01
CA ARG A 87 10.44 1.90 -10.26
C ARG A 87 10.58 3.41 -10.44
N ALA A 88 9.58 4.17 -10.05
CA ALA A 88 9.56 5.63 -10.15
C ALA A 88 10.72 6.27 -9.37
N LEU A 89 11.12 5.66 -8.26
CA LEU A 89 12.23 6.13 -7.42
C LEU A 89 13.62 5.88 -8.03
N ALA A 90 13.75 4.85 -8.86
CA ALA A 90 15.05 4.38 -9.31
C ALA A 90 15.86 5.48 -10.05
N ALA A 91 15.20 6.24 -10.92
CA ALA A 91 15.86 7.29 -11.71
C ALA A 91 16.38 8.45 -10.85
N ASP A 92 15.62 8.84 -9.82
CA ASP A 92 16.02 9.91 -8.92
C ASP A 92 17.12 9.48 -7.96
N THR A 93 17.03 8.26 -7.43
CA THR A 93 18.14 7.66 -6.68
C THR A 93 19.39 7.65 -7.55
N ALA A 94 19.31 7.21 -8.82
CA ALA A 94 20.48 7.20 -9.72
C ALA A 94 21.09 8.59 -9.87
N ARG A 95 20.27 9.62 -10.08
CA ARG A 95 20.74 11.00 -10.17
C ARG A 95 21.42 11.46 -8.88
N ALA A 96 20.80 11.21 -7.73
CA ALA A 96 21.34 11.59 -6.43
C ALA A 96 22.69 10.91 -6.12
N LEU A 97 22.86 9.65 -6.52
CA LEU A 97 24.12 8.91 -6.37
C LEU A 97 25.17 9.36 -7.40
N GLN A 98 24.77 9.75 -8.60
CA GLN A 98 25.67 10.15 -9.69
C GLN A 98 26.35 11.50 -9.46
N ILE A 99 25.63 12.48 -8.88
CA ILE A 99 26.16 13.81 -8.59
C ILE A 99 27.52 13.77 -7.85
N PRO A 100 27.65 13.13 -6.66
CA PRO A 100 28.93 13.10 -5.96
C PRO A 100 30.00 12.26 -6.68
N VAL A 101 29.61 11.28 -7.48
CA VAL A 101 30.56 10.49 -8.29
C VAL A 101 31.20 11.38 -9.36
N ASP A 102 30.40 12.19 -10.04
CA ASP A 102 30.88 13.13 -11.06
C ASP A 102 31.70 14.28 -10.43
N ASP A 103 31.19 14.90 -9.35
CA ASP A 103 31.86 16.01 -8.68
C ASP A 103 33.26 15.63 -8.14
N LEU A 104 33.39 14.40 -7.63
CA LEU A 104 34.63 13.88 -7.05
C LEU A 104 35.46 13.06 -8.04
N GLN A 105 35.02 12.95 -9.30
CA GLN A 105 35.68 12.18 -10.35
C GLN A 105 35.96 10.72 -9.95
N ILE A 106 35.02 10.11 -9.23
CA ILE A 106 35.12 8.71 -8.79
C ILE A 106 34.85 7.82 -10.02
N PRO A 107 35.69 6.81 -10.32
CA PRO A 107 35.57 5.98 -11.53
C PRO A 107 34.47 4.90 -11.42
N TRP A 108 33.36 5.22 -10.74
CA TRP A 108 32.24 4.31 -10.54
C TRP A 108 31.16 4.55 -11.58
N SER A 109 30.59 3.45 -12.08
CA SER A 109 29.43 3.51 -12.97
C SER A 109 28.15 3.19 -12.19
N ILE A 110 27.10 3.94 -12.45
CA ILE A 110 25.77 3.72 -11.88
C ILE A 110 24.81 3.29 -12.98
N GLY A 111 24.06 2.22 -12.76
CA GLY A 111 23.07 1.74 -13.73
C GLY A 111 21.76 1.30 -13.08
N LEU A 112 20.71 1.30 -13.90
CA LEU A 112 19.36 0.90 -13.51
C LEU A 112 19.00 -0.47 -14.08
N ARG A 113 18.49 -1.37 -13.22
CA ARG A 113 17.87 -2.64 -13.62
C ARG A 113 16.47 -2.73 -13.03
N THR A 114 15.48 -2.32 -13.79
CA THR A 114 14.06 -2.45 -13.42
C THR A 114 13.27 -3.09 -14.56
N GLY A 115 11.97 -3.29 -14.38
CA GLY A 115 11.09 -3.72 -15.47
C GLY A 115 11.07 -2.75 -16.66
N ASP A 116 11.53 -1.52 -16.46
CA ASP A 116 11.50 -0.44 -17.46
C ASP A 116 12.83 -0.28 -18.20
N THR A 117 13.88 -1.03 -17.81
CA THR A 117 15.18 -1.02 -18.50
C THR A 117 15.03 -1.55 -19.93
N SER A 118 15.58 -0.85 -20.93
CA SER A 118 15.49 -1.25 -22.34
C SER A 118 16.19 -2.58 -22.62
N SER A 119 15.78 -3.30 -23.67
CA SER A 119 16.44 -4.55 -24.08
C SER A 119 17.93 -4.35 -24.39
N SER A 120 18.29 -3.23 -25.04
CA SER A 120 19.68 -2.86 -25.34
C SER A 120 20.51 -2.66 -24.07
N GLU A 121 19.97 -1.95 -23.08
CA GLU A 121 20.62 -1.73 -21.80
C GLU A 121 20.76 -3.05 -21.03
N ARG A 122 19.72 -3.89 -21.03
CA ARG A 122 19.78 -5.20 -20.39
C ARG A 122 20.85 -6.11 -20.99
N ALA A 123 21.03 -6.06 -22.31
CA ALA A 123 22.06 -6.82 -23.01
C ALA A 123 23.46 -6.30 -22.68
N ARG A 124 23.66 -4.98 -22.59
CA ARG A 124 24.91 -4.36 -22.13
C ARG A 124 25.27 -4.82 -20.72
N GLN A 125 24.32 -4.71 -19.79
CA GLN A 125 24.46 -5.18 -18.41
C GLN A 125 24.66 -6.68 -18.31
N GLY A 126 24.15 -7.44 -19.27
CA GLY A 126 24.38 -8.89 -19.38
C GLY A 126 25.85 -9.24 -19.56
N ARG A 127 26.62 -8.39 -20.25
CA ARG A 127 28.07 -8.55 -20.47
C ARG A 127 28.89 -8.03 -19.28
N ARG A 128 28.48 -6.90 -18.69
CA ARG A 128 29.15 -6.31 -17.54
C ARG A 128 28.17 -5.45 -16.74
N LEU A 129 28.01 -5.76 -15.47
CA LEU A 129 27.20 -4.95 -14.55
C LEU A 129 27.93 -3.63 -14.22
N PRO A 130 27.18 -2.55 -13.91
CA PRO A 130 27.77 -1.32 -13.38
C PRO A 130 28.35 -1.55 -11.97
N THR A 131 29.19 -0.64 -11.52
CA THR A 131 29.82 -0.66 -10.19
C THR A 131 28.76 -0.52 -9.09
N THR A 132 27.73 0.30 -9.34
CA THR A 132 26.54 0.41 -8.52
C THR A 132 25.30 0.11 -9.36
N LEU A 133 24.49 -0.85 -8.91
CA LEU A 133 23.26 -1.22 -9.59
C LEU A 133 22.05 -0.85 -8.73
N ILE A 134 21.17 0.00 -9.25
CA ILE A 134 19.88 0.28 -8.63
C ILE A 134 18.83 -0.64 -9.25
N THR A 135 18.12 -1.40 -8.43
CA THR A 135 17.19 -2.44 -8.89
C THR A 135 15.98 -2.56 -7.96
N THR A 136 14.98 -3.35 -8.38
CA THR A 136 13.85 -3.76 -7.53
C THR A 136 14.04 -5.19 -7.02
N PRO A 137 13.31 -5.63 -5.96
CA PRO A 137 13.35 -7.02 -5.49
C PRO A 137 13.10 -8.04 -6.61
N GLU A 138 12.10 -7.80 -7.46
CA GLU A 138 11.74 -8.72 -8.55
C GLU A 138 12.85 -8.82 -9.60
N SER A 139 13.48 -7.66 -9.92
CA SER A 139 14.58 -7.60 -10.88
C SER A 139 15.85 -8.24 -10.32
N LEU A 140 16.06 -8.19 -9.01
CA LEU A 140 17.13 -8.93 -8.33
C LEU A 140 16.88 -10.45 -8.40
N THR A 141 15.66 -10.92 -8.13
CA THR A 141 15.32 -12.35 -8.27
C THR A 141 15.55 -12.84 -9.71
N LEU A 142 15.25 -12.02 -10.72
CA LEU A 142 15.58 -12.32 -12.11
C LEU A 142 17.10 -12.42 -12.38
N LEU A 143 17.92 -11.60 -11.71
CA LEU A 143 19.37 -11.71 -11.80
C LEU A 143 19.87 -12.99 -11.12
N LEU A 144 19.30 -13.35 -9.97
CA LEU A 144 19.62 -14.58 -9.25
C LEU A 144 19.19 -15.85 -10.01
N ALA A 145 18.17 -15.77 -10.85
CA ALA A 145 17.70 -16.87 -11.70
C ALA A 145 18.52 -17.07 -13.00
N ARG A 146 19.68 -16.39 -13.12
CA ARG A 146 20.64 -16.61 -14.21
C ARG A 146 21.69 -17.64 -13.78
N ALA A 147 22.12 -18.49 -14.70
CA ALA A 147 23.15 -19.49 -14.43
C ALA A 147 24.49 -18.88 -13.97
N ASP A 148 24.82 -17.65 -14.43
CA ASP A 148 26.04 -16.93 -14.07
C ASP A 148 25.88 -16.03 -12.82
N ALA A 149 24.76 -16.09 -12.10
CA ALA A 149 24.44 -15.18 -11.01
C ALA A 149 25.53 -15.13 -9.92
N ARG A 150 26.02 -16.28 -9.47
CA ARG A 150 27.05 -16.37 -8.43
C ARG A 150 28.34 -15.66 -8.86
N THR A 151 28.77 -15.85 -10.10
CA THR A 151 29.95 -15.19 -10.65
C THR A 151 29.71 -13.69 -10.84
N ALA A 152 28.56 -13.31 -11.42
CA ALA A 152 28.21 -11.92 -11.71
C ALA A 152 28.07 -11.05 -10.43
N LEU A 153 27.67 -11.65 -9.31
CA LEU A 153 27.44 -10.98 -8.03
C LEU A 153 28.56 -11.21 -7.01
N SER A 154 29.60 -12.01 -7.34
CA SER A 154 30.71 -12.39 -6.44
C SER A 154 31.51 -11.23 -5.84
N THR A 155 31.49 -10.07 -6.50
CA THR A 155 32.24 -8.88 -6.10
C THR A 155 31.42 -7.92 -5.23
N LEU A 156 30.13 -8.22 -5.02
CA LEU A 156 29.24 -7.42 -4.20
C LEU A 156 29.80 -7.28 -2.77
N ARG A 157 29.74 -6.08 -2.21
CA ARG A 157 30.22 -5.75 -0.87
C ARG A 157 29.17 -5.10 0.01
N MET A 158 28.19 -4.41 -0.59
CA MET A 158 27.15 -3.73 0.17
C MET A 158 25.80 -3.76 -0.55
N ILE A 159 24.74 -3.95 0.23
CA ILE A 159 23.35 -3.77 -0.21
C ILE A 159 22.72 -2.64 0.60
N VAL A 160 22.07 -1.72 -0.11
CA VAL A 160 21.23 -0.70 0.50
C VAL A 160 19.78 -1.01 0.16
N VAL A 161 18.91 -1.10 1.16
CA VAL A 161 17.47 -1.28 1.00
C VAL A 161 16.79 0.02 1.35
N ASP A 162 16.46 0.78 0.32
CA ASP A 162 15.80 2.07 0.46
C ASP A 162 14.32 1.90 0.79
N GLU A 163 13.77 2.86 1.54
CA GLU A 163 12.39 2.86 2.03
C GLU A 163 11.92 1.47 2.54
N TRP A 164 12.73 0.87 3.42
CA TRP A 164 12.55 -0.52 3.89
C TRP A 164 11.14 -0.81 4.46
N HIS A 165 10.52 0.18 5.11
CA HIS A 165 9.15 0.07 5.64
C HIS A 165 8.09 -0.25 4.57
N GLU A 166 8.35 0.09 3.30
CA GLU A 166 7.43 -0.22 2.19
C GLU A 166 7.51 -1.66 1.70
N LEU A 167 8.61 -2.35 1.99
CA LEU A 167 8.74 -3.78 1.69
C LEU A 167 8.40 -4.65 2.90
N LEU A 168 8.66 -4.16 4.11
CA LEU A 168 8.55 -4.93 5.34
C LEU A 168 7.24 -5.70 5.50
N GLY A 169 6.10 -5.07 5.19
CA GLY A 169 4.77 -5.63 5.45
C GLY A 169 4.16 -6.50 4.35
N ASN A 170 4.90 -6.89 3.30
CA ASN A 170 4.31 -7.59 2.15
C ASN A 170 5.22 -8.66 1.54
N LYS A 171 4.65 -9.47 0.63
CA LYS A 171 5.35 -10.58 -0.06
C LYS A 171 6.56 -10.12 -0.90
N ARG A 172 6.64 -8.84 -1.29
CA ARG A 172 7.83 -8.30 -1.99
C ARG A 172 9.01 -8.18 -1.04
N GLY A 173 8.77 -7.77 0.21
CA GLY A 173 9.77 -7.84 1.27
C GLY A 173 10.24 -9.26 1.54
N VAL A 174 9.32 -10.23 1.56
CA VAL A 174 9.70 -11.65 1.73
C VAL A 174 10.57 -12.16 0.57
N GLN A 175 10.24 -11.79 -0.67
CA GLN A 175 11.09 -12.11 -1.83
C GLN A 175 12.49 -11.48 -1.68
N LEU A 176 12.59 -10.25 -1.18
CA LEU A 176 13.88 -9.62 -0.90
C LEU A 176 14.63 -10.34 0.23
N GLN A 177 13.95 -10.75 1.30
CA GLN A 177 14.57 -11.49 2.41
C GLN A 177 15.25 -12.78 1.92
N LEU A 178 14.57 -13.55 1.06
CA LEU A 178 15.15 -14.75 0.43
C LEU A 178 16.36 -14.41 -0.46
N ALA A 179 16.28 -13.33 -1.25
CA ALA A 179 17.41 -12.87 -2.06
C ALA A 179 18.61 -12.44 -1.18
N LEU A 180 18.36 -11.77 -0.06
CA LEU A 180 19.40 -11.39 0.90
C LEU A 180 20.03 -12.60 1.57
N ALA A 181 19.24 -13.61 1.95
CA ALA A 181 19.73 -14.85 2.55
C ALA A 181 20.74 -15.55 1.61
N ARG A 182 20.39 -15.68 0.32
CA ARG A 182 21.28 -16.24 -0.71
C ARG A 182 22.57 -15.44 -0.90
N LEU A 183 22.46 -14.12 -0.98
CA LEU A 183 23.62 -13.24 -1.17
C LEU A 183 24.56 -13.29 0.04
N ARG A 184 24.03 -13.35 1.26
CA ARG A 184 24.82 -13.53 2.49
C ARG A 184 25.48 -14.89 2.56
N HIS A 185 24.81 -15.93 2.10
CA HIS A 185 25.40 -17.27 2.01
C HIS A 185 26.62 -17.26 1.07
N TRP A 186 26.54 -16.55 -0.08
CA TRP A 186 27.68 -16.42 -0.99
C TRP A 186 28.75 -15.43 -0.51
N GLN A 187 28.37 -14.41 0.26
CA GLN A 187 29.24 -13.35 0.79
C GLN A 187 28.95 -13.11 2.29
N PRO A 188 29.59 -13.86 3.21
CA PRO A 188 29.34 -13.70 4.66
C PRO A 188 29.65 -12.31 5.21
N GLU A 189 30.61 -11.60 4.61
CA GLU A 189 31.00 -10.22 4.98
C GLU A 189 30.11 -9.12 4.33
N LEU A 190 29.00 -9.51 3.69
CA LEU A 190 28.13 -8.58 2.98
C LEU A 190 27.46 -7.59 3.94
N ILE A 191 27.74 -6.31 3.75
CA ILE A 191 27.16 -5.23 4.53
C ILE A 191 25.74 -4.92 4.02
N VAL A 192 24.74 -4.90 4.89
CA VAL A 192 23.35 -4.58 4.53
C VAL A 192 22.83 -3.40 5.34
N TRP A 193 22.36 -2.37 4.66
CA TRP A 193 21.79 -1.18 5.29
C TRP A 193 20.37 -0.91 4.83
N GLY A 194 19.46 -0.79 5.79
CA GLY A 194 18.08 -0.35 5.55
C GLY A 194 17.97 1.15 5.74
N VAL A 195 17.17 1.81 4.91
CA VAL A 195 16.82 3.23 5.07
C VAL A 195 15.32 3.33 5.25
N SER A 196 14.87 4.02 6.30
CA SER A 196 13.44 4.15 6.62
C SER A 196 13.11 5.54 7.18
N ALA A 197 11.85 5.97 7.02
CA ALA A 197 11.37 7.29 7.44
C ALA A 197 10.36 7.25 8.59
N THR A 198 9.36 6.39 8.49
CA THR A 198 8.17 6.40 9.33
C THR A 198 7.77 4.97 9.62
N LEU A 199 8.05 4.49 10.83
CA LEU A 199 7.73 3.13 11.25
C LEU A 199 7.59 3.05 12.78
N GLY A 200 6.49 2.47 13.26
CA GLY A 200 6.23 2.28 14.68
C GLY A 200 7.08 1.20 15.37
N ASN A 201 7.58 0.21 14.61
CA ASN A 201 8.30 -0.96 15.13
C ASN A 201 9.72 -1.12 14.53
N GLN A 202 10.61 -0.17 14.84
CA GLN A 202 11.98 -0.13 14.30
C GLN A 202 12.80 -1.39 14.62
N SER A 203 12.72 -1.91 15.85
CA SER A 203 13.45 -3.13 16.25
C SER A 203 13.06 -4.34 15.40
N HIS A 204 11.76 -4.49 15.10
CA HIS A 204 11.28 -5.56 14.22
C HIS A 204 11.81 -5.39 12.80
N ALA A 205 11.80 -4.17 12.26
CA ALA A 205 12.34 -3.92 10.93
C ALA A 205 13.82 -4.24 10.81
N GLU A 206 14.61 -3.94 11.84
CA GLU A 206 16.03 -4.28 11.90
C GLU A 206 16.23 -5.79 11.95
N GLN A 207 15.50 -6.50 12.82
CA GLN A 207 15.53 -7.97 12.91
C GLN A 207 15.15 -8.65 11.60
N VAL A 208 14.15 -8.14 10.89
CA VAL A 208 13.74 -8.70 9.60
C VAL A 208 14.82 -8.48 8.52
N LEU A 209 15.49 -7.33 8.55
CA LEU A 209 16.54 -7.02 7.60
C LEU A 209 17.83 -7.80 7.91
N ILE A 210 18.18 -7.94 9.19
CA ILE A 210 19.43 -8.53 9.70
C ILE A 210 19.07 -9.62 10.73
N PRO A 211 18.49 -10.75 10.30
CA PRO A 211 18.01 -11.81 11.19
C PRO A 211 19.14 -12.50 11.98
N GLN A 212 20.39 -12.43 11.51
CA GLN A 212 21.56 -12.94 12.24
C GLN A 212 21.97 -12.08 13.45
N GLY A 213 21.34 -10.91 13.66
CA GLY A 213 21.69 -9.97 14.72
C GLY A 213 22.93 -9.12 14.42
N GLY A 214 23.36 -8.33 15.41
CA GLY A 214 24.53 -7.44 15.30
C GLY A 214 24.33 -6.19 14.43
N GLY A 215 23.07 -5.83 14.14
CA GLY A 215 22.73 -4.60 13.44
C GLY A 215 22.98 -3.36 14.30
N VAL A 216 23.37 -2.26 13.65
CA VAL A 216 23.47 -0.93 14.27
C VAL A 216 22.22 -0.12 13.92
N SER A 217 21.50 0.33 14.94
CA SER A 217 20.35 1.21 14.79
C SER A 217 20.79 2.68 14.88
N VAL A 218 20.62 3.44 13.80
CA VAL A 218 20.98 4.86 13.75
C VAL A 218 19.72 5.71 13.60
N GLN A 219 19.50 6.62 14.55
CA GLN A 219 18.39 7.57 14.51
C GLN A 219 18.84 8.97 14.10
N GLY A 220 18.32 9.46 12.98
CA GLY A 220 18.45 10.85 12.58
C GLY A 220 17.47 11.72 13.35
N LYS A 221 17.96 12.39 14.41
CA LYS A 221 17.22 13.50 15.02
C LYS A 221 17.14 14.65 14.01
N SER A 222 15.96 14.86 13.45
CA SER A 222 15.64 16.07 12.68
C SER A 222 14.40 16.66 13.31
N GLU A 223 14.54 17.82 13.96
CA GLU A 223 13.45 18.63 14.51
C GLU A 223 12.72 19.33 13.36
N LYS A 224 12.27 18.57 12.35
CA LYS A 224 11.47 19.17 11.30
C LYS A 224 10.09 19.46 11.88
N THR A 225 9.77 20.74 12.06
CA THR A 225 8.44 21.16 12.51
C THR A 225 7.41 20.68 11.49
N LEU A 226 6.53 19.79 11.93
CA LEU A 226 5.40 19.32 11.16
C LEU A 226 4.15 20.08 11.63
N GLN A 227 3.61 20.92 10.76
CA GLN A 227 2.34 21.59 10.96
C GLN A 227 1.22 20.73 10.36
N VAL A 228 0.30 20.29 11.20
CA VAL A 228 -0.94 19.63 10.80
C VAL A 228 -2.10 20.57 11.14
N ASP A 229 -2.74 21.10 10.11
CA ASP A 229 -3.92 21.97 10.24
C ASP A 229 -5.12 21.42 9.45
N THR A 230 -6.30 22.00 9.66
CA THR A 230 -7.57 21.53 9.10
C THR A 230 -8.31 22.69 8.46
N LEU A 231 -8.84 22.52 7.25
CA LEU A 231 -9.82 23.46 6.70
C LEU A 231 -11.18 23.21 7.34
N LEU A 232 -11.67 24.19 8.09
CA LEU A 232 -13.01 24.11 8.66
C LEU A 232 -14.08 24.36 7.58
N PRO A 233 -15.12 23.52 7.52
CA PRO A 233 -16.23 23.76 6.63
C PRO A 233 -17.02 25.01 7.10
N PRO A 234 -17.69 25.71 6.17
CA PRO A 234 -18.40 26.96 6.48
C PRO A 234 -19.66 26.69 7.30
N ALA A 235 -20.22 25.49 7.19
CA ALA A 235 -21.34 25.02 7.98
C ALA A 235 -21.10 23.55 8.35
N ILE A 236 -21.51 23.17 9.57
CA ILE A 236 -21.35 21.82 10.10
C ILE A 236 -22.68 21.10 9.97
N GLU A 237 -22.68 19.97 9.28
CA GLU A 237 -23.84 19.08 9.19
C GLU A 237 -23.91 18.24 10.46
N ARG A 238 -25.07 18.21 11.14
CA ARG A 238 -25.30 17.35 12.31
C ARG A 238 -25.51 15.88 11.93
N PHE A 239 -25.97 15.62 10.71
CA PHE A 239 -26.19 14.27 10.18
C PHE A 239 -25.30 14.03 8.95
N PRO A 240 -23.98 13.87 9.15
CA PRO A 240 -23.06 13.67 8.04
C PRO A 240 -23.32 12.32 7.39
N TRP A 241 -23.04 12.22 6.10
CA TRP A 241 -23.02 10.93 5.41
C TRP A 241 -21.79 10.82 4.52
N ALA A 242 -21.19 9.64 4.55
CA ALA A 242 -20.01 9.33 3.78
C ALA A 242 -20.35 9.29 2.28
N GLY A 243 -19.41 9.78 1.46
CA GLY A 243 -19.44 9.68 0.00
C GLY A 243 -19.93 10.91 -0.75
N HIS A 244 -19.91 12.09 -0.12
CA HIS A 244 -19.53 13.29 -0.84
C HIS A 244 -18.04 13.21 -1.18
N ILE A 245 -17.67 13.65 -2.38
CA ILE A 245 -16.27 13.69 -2.83
C ILE A 245 -15.46 14.76 -2.08
N GLY A 246 -16.11 15.57 -1.24
CA GLY A 246 -15.54 16.71 -0.51
C GLY A 246 -15.67 18.04 -1.26
N LEU A 247 -16.33 18.08 -2.42
CA LEU A 247 -16.40 19.27 -3.28
C LEU A 247 -17.09 20.48 -2.63
N LYS A 248 -17.79 20.33 -1.49
CA LYS A 248 -18.26 21.48 -0.71
C LYS A 248 -17.12 22.36 -0.20
N MET A 249 -15.93 21.76 -0.02
CA MET A 249 -14.70 22.45 0.37
C MET A 249 -13.93 23.03 -0.82
N LEU A 250 -14.42 22.87 -2.06
CA LEU A 250 -13.74 23.35 -3.26
C LEU A 250 -13.36 24.85 -3.18
N PRO A 251 -14.23 25.77 -2.72
CA PRO A 251 -13.87 27.18 -2.60
C PRO A 251 -12.67 27.42 -1.68
N GLN A 252 -12.64 26.75 -0.52
CA GLN A 252 -11.55 26.85 0.45
C GLN A 252 -10.26 26.24 -0.11
N VAL A 253 -10.36 25.09 -0.76
CA VAL A 253 -9.22 24.44 -1.43
C VAL A 253 -8.64 25.36 -2.51
N VAL A 254 -9.49 25.97 -3.34
CA VAL A 254 -9.05 26.93 -4.37
C VAL A 254 -8.33 28.12 -3.73
N ALA A 255 -8.87 28.70 -2.66
CA ALA A 255 -8.22 29.81 -1.97
C ALA A 255 -6.83 29.45 -1.43
N GLU A 256 -6.68 28.28 -0.81
CA GLU A 256 -5.39 27.80 -0.31
C GLU A 256 -4.39 27.49 -1.43
N LEU A 257 -4.85 26.93 -2.55
CA LEU A 257 -4.00 26.65 -3.70
C LEU A 257 -3.55 27.93 -4.42
N ASP A 258 -4.39 28.97 -4.44
CA ASP A 258 -4.05 30.26 -5.06
C ASP A 258 -2.96 30.99 -4.27
N ALA A 259 -3.00 30.87 -2.93
CA ALA A 259 -2.04 31.46 -2.01
C ALA A 259 -0.66 30.77 -2.01
N CYS A 260 -0.52 29.61 -2.67
CA CYS A 260 0.72 28.83 -2.73
C CYS A 260 1.33 28.83 -4.14
N ALA A 261 2.67 28.79 -4.20
CA ALA A 261 3.37 28.67 -5.48
C ALA A 261 3.15 27.29 -6.10
N SER A 262 3.30 26.23 -5.30
CA SER A 262 3.15 24.83 -5.71
C SER A 262 2.64 23.97 -4.54
N SER A 263 1.66 23.12 -4.82
CA SER A 263 0.97 22.28 -3.83
C SER A 263 0.69 20.86 -4.34
N LEU A 264 0.56 19.91 -3.41
CA LEU A 264 0.05 18.57 -3.69
C LEU A 264 -1.36 18.40 -3.11
N VAL A 265 -2.30 17.86 -3.89
CA VAL A 265 -3.66 17.56 -3.44
C VAL A 265 -3.86 16.04 -3.46
N PHE A 266 -3.70 15.41 -2.30
CA PHE A 266 -3.87 13.97 -2.16
C PHE A 266 -5.34 13.59 -2.04
N THR A 267 -5.74 12.57 -2.81
CA THR A 267 -7.01 11.88 -2.68
C THR A 267 -6.80 10.41 -2.36
N ASN A 268 -7.85 9.75 -1.85
CA ASN A 268 -7.78 8.34 -1.47
C ASN A 268 -8.01 7.38 -2.64
N THR A 269 -8.67 7.83 -3.71
CA THR A 269 -8.97 6.99 -4.88
C THR A 269 -8.69 7.72 -6.20
N ARG A 270 -8.40 6.95 -7.25
CA ARG A 270 -8.19 7.48 -8.61
C ARG A 270 -9.43 8.21 -9.14
N ALA A 271 -10.61 7.68 -8.86
CA ALA A 271 -11.87 8.33 -9.19
C ALA A 271 -11.99 9.70 -8.50
N GLN A 272 -11.64 9.78 -7.22
CA GLN A 272 -11.66 11.05 -6.47
C GLN A 272 -10.64 12.06 -7.04
N SER A 273 -9.43 11.63 -7.43
CA SER A 273 -8.45 12.56 -8.04
C SER A 273 -8.92 13.14 -9.36
N GLU A 274 -9.55 12.32 -10.21
CA GLU A 274 -10.09 12.77 -11.51
C GLU A 274 -11.19 13.82 -11.32
N ILE A 275 -12.11 13.58 -10.37
CA ILE A 275 -13.21 14.49 -10.08
C ILE A 275 -12.70 15.82 -9.49
N TRP A 276 -11.78 15.78 -8.53
CA TRP A 276 -11.20 17.00 -7.97
C TRP A 276 -10.42 17.80 -8.99
N TYR A 277 -9.65 17.14 -9.86
CA TYR A 277 -8.94 17.80 -10.94
C TYR A 277 -9.90 18.54 -11.89
N GLN A 278 -11.01 17.91 -12.28
CA GLN A 278 -12.04 18.58 -13.09
C GLN A 278 -12.69 19.75 -12.35
N ALA A 279 -13.09 19.54 -11.10
CA ALA A 279 -13.74 20.59 -10.31
C ALA A 279 -12.84 21.83 -10.11
N LEU A 280 -11.52 21.62 -9.91
CA LEU A 280 -10.54 22.70 -9.83
C LEU A 280 -10.43 23.47 -11.16
N LEU A 281 -10.39 22.77 -12.30
CA LEU A 281 -10.36 23.41 -13.62
C LEU A 281 -11.66 24.16 -13.95
N GLU A 282 -12.81 23.63 -13.55
CA GLU A 282 -14.10 24.30 -13.73
C GLU A 282 -14.19 25.58 -12.88
N ALA A 283 -13.69 25.55 -11.64
CA ALA A 283 -13.67 26.71 -10.75
C ALA A 283 -12.59 27.74 -11.14
N ARG A 284 -11.45 27.29 -11.70
CA ARG A 284 -10.33 28.12 -12.14
C ARG A 284 -9.86 27.72 -13.55
N PRO A 285 -10.58 28.13 -14.60
CA PRO A 285 -10.19 27.82 -15.98
C PRO A 285 -8.82 28.39 -16.36
N ASP A 286 -8.40 29.48 -15.72
CA ASP A 286 -7.08 30.11 -15.85
C ASP A 286 -5.92 29.22 -15.36
N TRP A 287 -6.20 28.19 -14.56
CA TRP A 287 -5.20 27.20 -14.13
C TRP A 287 -4.96 26.08 -15.15
N ALA A 288 -5.62 26.11 -16.30
CA ALA A 288 -5.36 25.17 -17.37
C ALA A 288 -3.87 25.18 -17.78
N GLY A 289 -3.21 24.03 -17.64
CA GLY A 289 -1.76 23.90 -17.88
C GLY A 289 -0.87 24.21 -16.67
N LEU A 290 -1.42 24.80 -15.60
CA LEU A 290 -0.73 25.03 -14.32
C LEU A 290 -1.04 23.95 -13.28
N ILE A 291 -2.12 23.19 -13.45
CA ILE A 291 -2.42 22.02 -12.62
C ILE A 291 -2.33 20.72 -13.40
N ALA A 292 -2.01 19.63 -12.71
CA ALA A 292 -1.89 18.31 -13.32
C ALA A 292 -2.51 17.20 -12.47
N LEU A 293 -2.74 16.05 -13.09
CA LEU A 293 -3.23 14.83 -12.45
C LEU A 293 -2.10 13.80 -12.38
N HIS A 294 -1.99 13.07 -11.27
CA HIS A 294 -1.01 12.01 -11.11
C HIS A 294 -1.56 10.77 -10.39
N HIS A 295 -1.65 9.65 -11.10
CA HIS A 295 -1.95 8.34 -10.50
C HIS A 295 -1.43 7.19 -11.37
N SER A 296 -1.30 6.00 -10.78
CA SER A 296 -0.67 4.82 -11.43
C SER A 296 -1.34 4.36 -12.74
N SER A 297 -2.62 4.67 -12.96
CA SER A 297 -3.32 4.35 -14.21
C SER A 297 -2.90 5.23 -15.41
N LEU A 298 -2.21 6.36 -15.20
CA LEU A 298 -1.79 7.24 -16.31
C LEU A 298 -0.59 6.65 -17.06
N SER A 299 -0.47 7.03 -18.34
CA SER A 299 0.70 6.70 -19.15
C SER A 299 2.00 7.16 -18.47
N ARG A 300 3.08 6.42 -18.71
CA ARG A 300 4.39 6.74 -18.14
C ARG A 300 4.85 8.14 -18.56
N ASP A 301 4.78 8.46 -19.85
CA ASP A 301 5.20 9.76 -20.37
C ASP A 301 4.48 10.92 -19.68
N THR A 302 3.19 10.73 -19.36
CA THR A 302 2.42 11.70 -18.57
C THR A 302 2.97 11.84 -17.16
N ARG A 303 3.22 10.71 -16.47
CA ARG A 303 3.74 10.73 -15.09
C ARG A 303 5.12 11.36 -15.02
N ASP A 304 6.03 10.94 -15.89
CA ASP A 304 7.41 11.46 -15.98
C ASP A 304 7.39 12.98 -16.26
N TRP A 305 6.49 13.47 -17.12
CA TRP A 305 6.30 14.90 -17.36
C TRP A 305 5.79 15.65 -16.12
N VAL A 306 4.76 15.13 -15.44
CA VAL A 306 4.21 15.76 -14.22
C VAL A 306 5.26 15.83 -13.11
N GLU A 307 5.98 14.74 -12.87
CA GLU A 307 7.04 14.70 -11.85
C GLU A 307 8.15 15.71 -12.16
N GLN A 308 8.56 15.83 -13.43
CA GLN A 308 9.58 16.80 -13.84
C GLN A 308 9.09 18.25 -13.76
N ALA A 309 7.85 18.51 -14.20
CA ALA A 309 7.26 19.85 -14.12
C ALA A 309 7.06 20.30 -12.67
N LEU A 310 6.69 19.37 -11.77
CA LEU A 310 6.61 19.62 -10.34
C LEU A 310 7.98 19.91 -9.72
N LYS A 311 9.02 19.13 -10.06
CA LYS A 311 10.42 19.38 -9.63
C LYS A 311 10.92 20.76 -10.05
N ASN A 312 10.55 21.18 -11.26
CA ASN A 312 10.97 22.45 -11.84
C ASN A 312 10.14 23.65 -11.34
N GLY A 313 9.14 23.44 -10.45
CA GLY A 313 8.27 24.49 -9.95
C GLY A 313 7.32 25.08 -11.01
N GLN A 314 7.02 24.33 -12.07
CA GLN A 314 6.19 24.79 -13.19
C GLN A 314 4.69 24.59 -12.92
N LEU A 315 4.33 23.77 -11.93
CA LEU A 315 2.95 23.43 -11.61
C LEU A 315 2.53 24.08 -10.30
N LYS A 316 1.35 24.70 -10.29
CA LYS A 316 0.69 25.24 -9.11
C LYS A 316 0.09 24.17 -8.23
N ALA A 317 -0.50 23.13 -8.82
CA ALA A 317 -1.05 22.02 -8.05
C ALA A 317 -0.98 20.70 -8.82
N VAL A 318 -0.72 19.62 -8.10
CA VAL A 318 -0.88 18.26 -8.63
C VAL A 318 -1.89 17.50 -7.80
N VAL A 319 -2.98 17.06 -8.43
CA VAL A 319 -3.99 16.20 -7.81
C VAL A 319 -3.54 14.75 -7.96
N CYS A 320 -3.31 14.06 -6.85
CA CYS A 320 -2.64 12.76 -6.87
C CYS A 320 -3.22 11.74 -5.88
N THR A 321 -2.99 10.47 -6.16
CA THR A 321 -3.22 9.38 -5.19
C THR A 321 -1.92 9.03 -4.45
N SER A 322 -1.86 7.85 -3.81
CA SER A 322 -0.62 7.32 -3.19
C SER A 322 0.56 7.16 -4.14
N SER A 323 0.37 7.37 -5.44
CA SER A 323 1.46 7.40 -6.42
C SER A 323 2.57 8.41 -6.11
N LEU A 324 2.30 9.44 -5.30
CA LEU A 324 3.27 10.43 -4.83
C LEU A 324 3.46 10.41 -3.29
N ASP A 325 2.91 9.41 -2.57
CA ASP A 325 3.14 9.25 -1.12
C ASP A 325 4.64 9.03 -0.84
N LEU A 326 5.25 8.25 -1.74
CA LEU A 326 6.62 7.78 -1.66
C LEU A 326 7.46 8.39 -2.76
N GLY A 327 8.63 8.84 -2.36
CA GLY A 327 9.65 9.25 -3.28
C GLY A 327 9.54 10.66 -3.85
N VAL A 328 10.67 11.05 -4.45
CA VAL A 328 10.96 12.33 -5.07
C VAL A 328 11.00 13.52 -4.11
N ASP A 329 12.09 14.27 -4.17
CA ASP A 329 12.26 15.54 -3.49
C ASP A 329 11.56 16.63 -4.32
N PHE A 330 10.36 17.02 -3.92
CA PHE A 330 9.62 18.11 -4.56
C PHE A 330 9.91 19.42 -3.82
N LEU A 331 11.14 19.92 -3.95
CA LEU A 331 11.59 21.16 -3.28
C LEU A 331 10.62 22.35 -3.43
N PRO A 332 9.96 22.59 -4.58
CA PRO A 332 9.02 23.70 -4.73
C PRO A 332 7.69 23.54 -3.98
N VAL A 333 7.35 22.34 -3.50
CA VAL A 333 6.05 22.10 -2.85
C VAL A 333 6.05 22.72 -1.45
N GLU A 334 5.21 23.74 -1.30
CA GLU A 334 5.07 24.49 -0.05
C GLU A 334 4.04 23.84 0.87
N ARG A 335 3.03 23.17 0.30
CA ARG A 335 1.91 22.62 1.06
C ARG A 335 1.35 21.35 0.46
N VAL A 336 0.87 20.49 1.35
CA VAL A 336 0.10 19.30 1.01
C VAL A 336 -1.33 19.45 1.52
N LEU A 337 -2.32 19.25 0.65
CA LEU A 337 -3.73 19.16 1.00
C LEU A 337 -4.14 17.69 0.95
N GLN A 338 -4.76 17.21 2.01
CA GLN A 338 -5.24 15.84 2.15
C GLN A 338 -6.76 15.83 2.11
N ILE A 339 -7.33 15.37 0.99
CA ILE A 339 -8.78 15.28 0.82
C ILE A 339 -9.31 14.03 1.52
N GLY A 340 -10.19 14.26 2.49
CA GLY A 340 -10.72 13.26 3.39
C GLY A 340 -9.68 12.69 4.34
N SER A 341 -10.08 11.74 5.16
CA SER A 341 -9.20 11.09 6.13
C SER A 341 -7.93 10.53 5.48
N ALA A 342 -6.78 10.72 6.15
CA ALA A 342 -5.51 10.10 5.76
C ALA A 342 -5.50 8.58 6.00
N LYS A 343 -6.47 8.07 6.78
CA LYS A 343 -6.64 6.67 7.22
C LYS A 343 -5.52 6.10 8.11
N GLY A 344 -4.36 6.74 8.15
CA GLY A 344 -3.27 6.40 9.07
C GLY A 344 -2.25 7.51 9.26
N VAL A 345 -1.55 7.47 10.39
CA VAL A 345 -0.61 8.47 10.88
C VAL A 345 0.69 8.43 10.08
N ALA A 346 1.25 7.23 9.84
CA ALA A 346 2.45 7.05 9.03
C ALA A 346 2.32 7.71 7.67
N ARG A 347 1.17 7.49 7.02
CA ARG A 347 0.85 8.02 5.70
C ARG A 347 0.71 9.53 5.71
N LEU A 348 0.02 10.08 6.72
CA LEU A 348 -0.10 11.53 6.89
C LEU A 348 1.29 12.17 7.03
N MET A 349 2.18 11.57 7.83
CA MET A 349 3.56 12.05 7.99
C MET A 349 4.39 11.93 6.70
N GLN A 350 4.27 10.82 5.98
CA GLN A 350 4.93 10.63 4.68
C GLN A 350 4.49 11.71 3.67
N ARG A 351 3.18 11.96 3.58
CA ARG A 351 2.58 13.00 2.73
C ARG A 351 3.05 14.38 3.13
N ALA A 352 2.98 14.71 4.43
CA ALA A 352 3.44 16.00 4.92
C ALA A 352 4.92 16.23 4.63
N GLY A 353 5.74 15.18 4.70
CA GLY A 353 7.15 15.21 4.31
C GLY A 353 7.42 15.56 2.84
N ARG A 354 6.40 15.61 1.98
CA ARG A 354 6.49 16.10 0.59
C ARG A 354 6.42 17.63 0.48
N SER A 355 6.02 18.32 1.55
CA SER A 355 6.07 19.78 1.64
C SER A 355 7.31 20.25 2.39
N GLY A 356 7.82 21.44 2.02
CA GLY A 356 8.97 22.06 2.67
C GLY A 356 10.17 21.11 2.70
N HIS A 357 10.47 20.43 1.58
CA HIS A 357 11.41 19.31 1.51
C HIS A 357 12.90 19.73 1.58
N ALA A 358 13.26 20.62 2.51
CA ALA A 358 14.63 21.02 2.77
C ALA A 358 14.90 21.06 4.28
N PRO A 359 16.16 20.84 4.74
CA PRO A 359 16.52 21.00 6.14
C PRO A 359 16.09 22.38 6.67
N GLY A 360 15.43 22.40 7.83
CA GLY A 360 14.97 23.64 8.49
C GLY A 360 13.67 24.25 7.95
N ARG A 361 13.09 23.74 6.86
CA ARG A 361 11.76 24.16 6.38
C ARG A 361 10.65 23.40 7.10
N THR A 362 9.57 24.08 7.45
CA THR A 362 8.36 23.47 8.03
C THR A 362 7.66 22.59 6.99
N SER A 363 7.38 21.34 7.36
CA SER A 363 6.44 20.50 6.59
C SER A 363 5.02 20.91 6.99
N ARG A 364 4.16 21.24 6.03
CA ARG A 364 2.76 21.60 6.29
C ARG A 364 1.80 20.69 5.52
N VAL A 365 0.91 20.05 6.27
CA VAL A 365 -0.23 19.30 5.72
C VAL A 365 -1.53 19.87 6.25
N THR A 366 -2.45 20.14 5.34
CA THR A 366 -3.79 20.62 5.64
C THR A 366 -4.81 19.53 5.31
N LEU A 367 -5.55 19.09 6.34
CA LEU A 367 -6.62 18.11 6.22
C LEU A 367 -7.90 18.80 5.72
N VAL A 368 -8.53 18.22 4.70
CA VAL A 368 -9.75 18.75 4.08
C VAL A 368 -10.88 17.74 4.27
N PRO A 369 -11.81 17.96 5.22
CA PRO A 369 -12.86 17.02 5.51
C PRO A 369 -13.85 16.90 4.34
N THR A 370 -14.28 15.68 4.06
CA THR A 370 -15.37 15.37 3.12
C THR A 370 -16.72 15.31 3.81
N HIS A 371 -16.74 15.16 5.14
CA HIS A 371 -17.92 15.26 6.00
C HIS A 371 -17.52 15.64 7.44
N SER A 372 -18.50 16.05 8.26
CA SER A 372 -18.26 16.60 9.60
C SER A 372 -17.43 15.66 10.51
N LEU A 373 -17.73 14.36 10.57
CA LEU A 373 -16.99 13.40 11.42
C LEU A 373 -15.49 13.28 11.08
N GLU A 374 -15.01 13.68 9.90
CA GLU A 374 -13.57 13.68 9.62
C GLU A 374 -12.82 14.81 10.35
N LEU A 375 -13.52 15.78 10.95
CA LEU A 375 -12.90 16.80 11.80
C LEU A 375 -12.33 16.23 13.10
N ILE A 376 -13.00 15.23 13.71
CA ILE A 376 -12.46 14.57 14.90
C ILE A 376 -11.29 13.67 14.52
N GLU A 377 -11.33 13.02 13.35
CA GLU A 377 -10.18 12.30 12.79
C GLU A 377 -8.99 13.23 12.55
N ALA A 378 -9.23 14.46 12.11
CA ALA A 378 -8.17 15.42 11.85
C ALA A 378 -7.41 15.82 13.13
N VAL A 379 -8.15 16.11 14.22
CA VAL A 379 -7.53 16.39 15.52
C VAL A 379 -6.83 15.16 16.09
N ALA A 380 -7.48 13.99 16.01
CA ALA A 380 -6.90 12.73 16.46
C ALA A 380 -5.59 12.40 15.73
N ALA A 381 -5.54 12.65 14.42
CA ALA A 381 -4.32 12.47 13.64
C ALA A 381 -3.21 13.44 14.08
N ARG A 382 -3.55 14.70 14.36
CA ARG A 382 -2.60 15.69 14.93
C ARG A 382 -2.02 15.19 16.26
N ASP A 383 -2.87 14.72 17.17
CA ASP A 383 -2.42 14.20 18.47
C ASP A 383 -1.50 12.98 18.32
N ALA A 384 -1.87 12.04 17.43
CA ALA A 384 -1.08 10.84 17.20
C ALA A 384 0.30 11.16 16.60
N VAL A 385 0.39 12.16 15.71
CA VAL A 385 1.66 12.67 15.18
C VAL A 385 2.51 13.28 16.30
N GLU A 386 1.93 14.15 17.14
CA GLU A 386 2.64 14.79 18.26
C GLU A 386 3.19 13.76 19.26
N GLN A 387 2.42 12.70 19.51
CA GLN A 387 2.77 11.62 20.42
C GLN A 387 3.60 10.51 19.76
N ARG A 388 3.90 10.62 18.46
CA ARG A 388 4.64 9.63 17.65
C ARG A 388 4.02 8.22 17.68
N ARG A 389 2.70 8.13 17.79
CA ARG A 389 1.95 6.86 17.67
C ARG A 389 1.75 6.54 16.19
N ILE A 390 2.66 5.74 15.64
CA ILE A 390 2.72 5.37 14.22
C ILE A 390 2.43 3.87 14.09
N GLU A 391 1.69 3.48 13.05
CA GLU A 391 1.36 2.09 12.76
C GLU A 391 2.61 1.18 12.67
N PRO A 392 2.61 -0.01 13.27
CA PRO A 392 3.64 -1.02 13.03
C PRO A 392 3.45 -1.69 11.66
N ARG A 393 4.55 -2.22 11.09
CA ARG A 393 4.48 -3.10 9.92
C ARG A 393 5.17 -4.42 10.21
N LEU A 394 4.47 -5.53 10.05
CA LEU A 394 4.97 -6.87 10.36
C LEU A 394 5.27 -7.65 9.07
N SER A 395 6.45 -8.26 9.00
CA SER A 395 6.77 -9.24 7.96
C SER A 395 5.71 -10.35 7.89
N PRO A 396 5.23 -10.70 6.69
CA PRO A 396 4.47 -11.94 6.49
C PRO A 396 5.24 -13.15 7.02
N HIS A 397 4.50 -14.17 7.43
CA HIS A 397 5.04 -15.39 8.04
C HIS A 397 4.85 -16.54 7.06
N LYS A 398 5.95 -17.15 6.63
CA LYS A 398 6.00 -18.34 5.75
C LYS A 398 5.05 -18.33 4.54
N PRO A 399 5.01 -17.28 3.68
CA PRO A 399 4.21 -17.36 2.46
C PRO A 399 4.80 -18.41 1.52
N LEU A 400 4.15 -19.57 1.41
CA LEU A 400 4.67 -20.74 0.70
C LEU A 400 4.66 -20.53 -0.81
N ASP A 401 3.68 -19.82 -1.36
CA ASP A 401 3.68 -19.39 -2.76
C ASP A 401 4.98 -18.67 -3.20
N VAL A 402 5.52 -17.79 -2.34
CA VAL A 402 6.81 -17.12 -2.56
C VAL A 402 7.97 -18.11 -2.43
N LEU A 403 7.89 -19.08 -1.51
CA LEU A 403 8.89 -20.13 -1.35
C LEU A 403 8.98 -21.02 -2.59
N VAL A 404 7.87 -21.60 -3.05
CA VAL A 404 7.86 -22.43 -4.27
C VAL A 404 8.30 -21.63 -5.50
N GLN A 405 7.97 -20.34 -5.60
CA GLN A 405 8.51 -19.48 -6.65
C GLN A 405 10.04 -19.33 -6.55
N HIS A 406 10.56 -19.16 -5.33
CA HIS A 406 11.98 -19.03 -5.07
C HIS A 406 12.76 -20.30 -5.42
N LEU A 407 12.24 -21.47 -5.04
CA LEU A 407 12.84 -22.77 -5.41
C LEU A 407 13.03 -22.92 -6.92
N VAL A 408 11.98 -22.66 -7.72
CA VAL A 408 12.09 -22.72 -9.19
C VAL A 408 13.06 -21.65 -9.71
N SER A 409 13.11 -20.47 -9.08
CA SER A 409 14.07 -19.42 -9.44
C SER A 409 15.53 -19.86 -9.19
N MET A 410 15.78 -20.58 -8.09
CA MET A 410 17.12 -21.07 -7.76
C MET A 410 17.51 -22.27 -8.63
N ALA A 411 16.56 -23.13 -8.99
CA ALA A 411 16.76 -24.19 -9.98
C ALA A 411 17.22 -23.64 -11.34
N LEU A 412 16.76 -22.44 -11.72
CA LEU A 412 17.25 -21.73 -12.91
C LEU A 412 18.61 -21.06 -12.71
N GLY A 413 18.89 -20.61 -11.49
CA GLY A 413 20.07 -19.86 -11.08
C GLY A 413 21.33 -20.71 -10.87
N GLY A 414 21.51 -21.75 -11.66
CA GLY A 414 22.63 -22.70 -11.52
C GLY A 414 22.30 -23.98 -10.75
N GLY A 415 21.07 -24.11 -10.22
CA GLY A 415 20.60 -25.27 -9.46
C GLY A 415 20.77 -25.11 -7.94
N PHE A 416 20.24 -26.06 -7.17
CA PHE A 416 20.40 -26.09 -5.71
C PHE A 416 20.44 -27.52 -5.15
N VAL A 417 21.07 -27.71 -4.00
CA VAL A 417 20.97 -28.91 -3.17
C VAL A 417 19.91 -28.65 -2.10
N PRO A 418 18.91 -29.53 -1.89
CA PRO A 418 17.78 -29.25 -0.99
C PRO A 418 18.18 -28.91 0.45
N GLU A 419 19.12 -29.66 1.03
CA GLU A 419 19.53 -29.50 2.42
C GLU A 419 20.26 -28.17 2.63
N GLU A 420 21.14 -27.79 1.69
CA GLU A 420 21.84 -26.51 1.71
C GLU A 420 20.87 -25.33 1.56
N LEU A 421 19.92 -25.44 0.62
CA LEU A 421 18.95 -24.38 0.38
C LEU A 421 17.95 -24.24 1.53
N TYR A 422 17.63 -25.31 2.25
CA TYR A 422 16.78 -25.26 3.42
C TYR A 422 17.38 -24.38 4.52
N GLU A 423 18.66 -24.57 4.83
CA GLU A 423 19.39 -23.74 5.80
C GLU A 423 19.51 -22.29 5.33
N GLU A 424 19.77 -22.06 4.04
CA GLU A 424 19.77 -20.72 3.43
C GLU A 424 18.41 -20.03 3.62
N VAL A 425 17.31 -20.72 3.29
CA VAL A 425 15.94 -20.18 3.41
C VAL A 425 15.58 -19.85 4.85
N ARG A 426 15.95 -20.70 5.83
CA ARG A 426 15.71 -20.45 7.26
C ARG A 426 16.49 -19.24 7.78
N GLY A 427 17.55 -18.82 7.09
CA GLY A 427 18.24 -17.56 7.34
C GLY A 427 17.40 -16.32 7.03
N ALA A 428 16.29 -16.43 6.29
CA ALA A 428 15.34 -15.35 6.06
C ALA A 428 14.31 -15.26 7.20
N TRP A 429 14.07 -14.05 7.73
CA TRP A 429 13.16 -13.84 8.87
C TRP A 429 11.77 -14.47 8.67
N ALA A 430 11.17 -14.32 7.49
CA ALA A 430 9.85 -14.88 7.19
C ALA A 430 9.78 -16.42 7.26
N TYR A 431 10.93 -17.11 7.16
CA TYR A 431 11.04 -18.58 7.12
C TYR A 431 11.89 -19.17 8.25
N ARG A 432 12.24 -18.37 9.27
CA ARG A 432 13.02 -18.85 10.45
C ARG A 432 12.35 -20.03 11.17
N ASP A 433 11.02 -20.08 11.12
CA ASP A 433 10.16 -21.12 11.71
C ASP A 433 9.65 -22.13 10.66
N LEU A 434 10.32 -22.23 9.50
CA LEU A 434 9.98 -23.19 8.45
C LEU A 434 10.27 -24.61 8.92
N THR A 435 9.27 -25.48 8.87
CA THR A 435 9.41 -26.86 9.34
C THR A 435 9.94 -27.77 8.23
N ALA A 436 10.48 -28.93 8.63
CA ALA A 436 10.90 -29.96 7.66
C ALA A 436 9.72 -30.48 6.81
N ALA A 437 8.52 -30.53 7.39
CA ALA A 437 7.31 -30.92 6.67
C ALA A 437 6.91 -29.88 5.60
N ASP A 438 6.92 -28.59 5.96
CA ASP A 438 6.68 -27.48 5.01
C ASP A 438 7.68 -27.53 3.84
N TRP A 439 8.95 -27.79 4.16
CA TRP A 439 10.03 -27.91 3.17
C TRP A 439 9.84 -29.11 2.24
N ALA A 440 9.58 -30.29 2.80
CA ALA A 440 9.32 -31.50 2.02
C ALA A 440 8.12 -31.31 1.08
N TRP A 441 7.03 -30.69 1.57
CA TRP A 441 5.88 -30.34 0.74
C TRP A 441 6.28 -29.41 -0.41
N ALA A 442 7.07 -28.36 -0.13
CA ALA A 442 7.49 -27.40 -1.15
C ALA A 442 8.34 -28.06 -2.26
N LEU A 443 9.22 -28.99 -1.90
CA LEU A 443 10.01 -29.79 -2.85
C LEU A 443 9.13 -30.68 -3.73
N VAL A 444 8.19 -31.42 -3.13
CA VAL A 444 7.23 -32.26 -3.88
C VAL A 444 6.38 -31.38 -4.81
N PHE A 445 5.98 -30.20 -4.35
CA PHE A 445 5.16 -29.28 -5.12
C PHE A 445 5.89 -28.69 -6.33
N VAL A 446 7.16 -28.30 -6.23
CA VAL A 446 7.92 -27.85 -7.41
C VAL A 446 8.29 -29.01 -8.34
N ARG A 447 8.46 -30.22 -7.79
CA ARG A 447 8.87 -31.40 -8.55
C ARG A 447 7.75 -31.99 -9.40
N HIS A 448 6.55 -32.14 -8.83
CA HIS A 448 5.42 -32.80 -9.52
C HIS A 448 4.06 -32.12 -9.30
N GLY A 449 4.03 -30.90 -8.75
CA GLY A 449 2.79 -30.15 -8.53
C GLY A 449 1.93 -30.63 -7.35
N GLY A 450 2.53 -31.35 -6.40
CA GLY A 450 1.82 -31.93 -5.25
C GLY A 450 1.21 -33.29 -5.59
N MET A 451 0.28 -33.77 -4.76
CA MET A 451 -0.37 -35.08 -4.98
C MET A 451 -1.32 -35.07 -6.18
N SER A 452 -1.98 -33.94 -6.44
CA SER A 452 -3.04 -33.83 -7.45
C SER A 452 -2.57 -33.58 -8.90
N LEU A 453 -1.33 -33.12 -9.10
CA LEU A 453 -0.88 -32.64 -10.42
C LEU A 453 0.25 -33.48 -11.05
N THR A 454 0.58 -34.63 -10.47
CA THR A 454 1.70 -35.51 -10.88
C THR A 454 1.63 -35.96 -12.35
N ALA A 455 0.42 -36.13 -12.87
CA ALA A 455 0.14 -36.54 -14.24
C ALA A 455 0.40 -35.45 -15.29
N TYR A 456 0.60 -34.20 -14.89
CA TYR A 456 0.72 -33.06 -15.80
C TYR A 456 2.17 -32.59 -15.91
N PRO A 457 2.83 -32.77 -17.08
CA PRO A 457 4.25 -32.43 -17.26
C PRO A 457 4.57 -30.96 -17.00
N ASP A 458 3.61 -30.06 -17.24
CA ASP A 458 3.78 -28.62 -17.05
C ASP A 458 4.05 -28.20 -15.58
N TYR A 459 3.77 -29.06 -14.59
CA TYR A 459 4.07 -28.82 -13.17
C TYR A 459 5.31 -29.58 -12.67
N ARG A 460 6.01 -30.28 -13.56
CA ARG A 460 7.34 -30.83 -13.29
C ARG A 460 8.43 -29.79 -13.46
N ARG A 461 8.44 -28.81 -12.56
CA ARG A 461 9.22 -27.57 -12.74
C ARG A 461 10.67 -27.72 -12.33
N VAL A 462 10.99 -28.66 -11.45
CA VAL A 462 12.34 -28.89 -10.95
C VAL A 462 12.60 -30.38 -10.78
N GLU A 463 13.75 -30.89 -11.22
CA GLU A 463 14.17 -32.28 -11.03
C GLU A 463 15.66 -32.34 -10.64
N PRO A 464 16.07 -33.32 -9.81
CA PRO A 464 17.48 -33.55 -9.52
C PRO A 464 18.21 -34.07 -10.77
N ASP A 465 19.40 -33.53 -11.02
CA ASP A 465 20.35 -34.13 -11.97
C ASP A 465 21.08 -35.34 -11.34
N GLU A 466 21.97 -35.96 -12.11
CA GLU A 466 22.75 -37.15 -11.71
C GLU A 466 23.62 -36.92 -10.46
N HIS A 467 23.89 -35.65 -10.12
CA HIS A 467 24.68 -35.25 -8.96
C HIS A 467 23.80 -34.80 -7.78
N GLY A 468 22.49 -34.97 -7.88
CA GLY A 468 21.53 -34.55 -6.84
C GLY A 468 21.24 -33.05 -6.84
N VAL A 469 21.69 -32.29 -7.85
CA VAL A 469 21.42 -30.85 -7.95
C VAL A 469 20.11 -30.61 -8.67
N TRP A 470 19.19 -29.91 -8.02
CA TRP A 470 17.85 -29.64 -8.53
C TRP A 470 17.87 -28.52 -9.56
N ARG A 471 17.41 -28.81 -10.78
CA ARG A 471 17.41 -27.90 -11.96
C ARG A 471 16.06 -27.91 -12.65
N VAL A 472 15.80 -26.86 -13.46
CA VAL A 472 14.61 -26.84 -14.31
C VAL A 472 14.86 -27.70 -15.55
N PRO A 473 14.01 -28.71 -15.84
CA PRO A 473 14.30 -29.71 -16.89
C PRO A 473 14.08 -29.19 -18.32
N ASP A 474 13.25 -28.17 -18.52
CA ASP A 474 12.86 -27.67 -19.84
C ASP A 474 13.03 -26.14 -19.98
N ALA A 475 13.65 -25.71 -21.08
CA ALA A 475 13.80 -24.31 -21.48
C ALA A 475 12.46 -23.56 -21.62
N ARG A 476 11.38 -24.24 -22.02
CA ARG A 476 10.01 -23.68 -22.06
C ARG A 476 9.52 -23.34 -20.66
N LEU A 477 9.68 -24.24 -19.70
CA LEU A 477 9.32 -24.00 -18.30
C LEU A 477 10.19 -22.88 -17.71
N ALA A 478 11.48 -22.87 -18.04
CA ALA A 478 12.40 -21.81 -17.64
C ALA A 478 11.98 -20.43 -18.15
N ARG A 479 11.58 -20.32 -19.43
CA ARG A 479 11.09 -19.06 -20.02
C ARG A 479 9.77 -18.62 -19.37
N ARG A 480 8.85 -19.56 -19.16
CA ARG A 480 7.56 -19.31 -18.50
C ARG A 480 7.76 -18.77 -17.08
N HIS A 481 8.58 -19.42 -16.28
CA HIS A 481 8.87 -19.01 -14.90
C HIS A 481 9.48 -17.61 -14.84
N ARG A 482 10.50 -17.32 -15.66
CA ARG A 482 11.12 -15.97 -15.69
C ARG A 482 10.13 -14.85 -16.01
N MET A 483 9.09 -15.12 -16.79
CA MET A 483 8.04 -14.14 -17.09
C MET A 483 7.04 -13.95 -15.95
N SER A 484 6.97 -14.90 -15.03
CA SER A 484 6.06 -14.89 -13.87
C SER A 484 6.73 -14.46 -12.56
N ILE A 485 8.06 -14.32 -12.51
CA ILE A 485 8.77 -13.92 -11.28
C ILE A 485 8.25 -12.57 -10.78
N GLY A 486 7.83 -12.55 -9.51
CA GLY A 486 7.28 -11.40 -8.82
C GLY A 486 6.12 -11.79 -7.90
N THR A 487 5.76 -10.87 -7.01
CA THR A 487 4.68 -11.07 -6.02
C THR A 487 3.57 -10.04 -6.14
N ILE A 488 3.70 -9.05 -7.02
CA ILE A 488 2.67 -8.03 -7.25
C ILE A 488 1.53 -8.65 -8.07
N VAL A 489 0.36 -8.81 -7.45
CA VAL A 489 -0.89 -9.21 -8.11
C VAL A 489 -1.83 -8.03 -8.26
N SER A 490 -1.98 -7.54 -9.49
CA SER A 490 -2.96 -6.52 -9.84
C SER A 490 -4.14 -7.15 -10.56
N ASP A 491 -5.32 -6.53 -10.38
CA ASP A 491 -6.46 -6.75 -11.24
C ASP A 491 -6.10 -6.52 -12.70
N ALA A 492 -6.83 -7.20 -13.58
CA ALA A 492 -6.64 -7.08 -15.00
C ALA A 492 -6.90 -5.66 -15.46
N SER A 493 -5.94 -5.12 -16.21
CA SER A 493 -6.06 -3.79 -16.79
C SER A 493 -6.08 -3.88 -18.31
N ILE A 494 -6.85 -2.97 -18.91
CA ILE A 494 -6.95 -2.81 -20.35
C ILE A 494 -6.34 -1.47 -20.74
N ASN A 495 -5.53 -1.45 -21.80
CA ASN A 495 -4.86 -0.24 -22.26
C ASN A 495 -5.87 0.71 -22.91
N LEU A 496 -5.76 2.01 -22.62
CA LEU A 496 -6.54 3.06 -23.28
C LEU A 496 -5.70 3.76 -24.33
N LYS A 497 -6.21 3.81 -25.56
CA LYS A 497 -5.58 4.52 -26.70
C LYS A 497 -6.60 5.35 -27.46
N PHE A 498 -6.16 6.50 -27.98
CA PHE A 498 -7.01 7.22 -28.93
C PHE A 498 -7.28 6.39 -30.18
N TRP A 499 -8.50 6.50 -30.70
CA TRP A 499 -8.84 5.95 -32.00
C TRP A 499 -8.21 6.80 -33.10
N SER A 500 -7.45 6.14 -33.96
CA SER A 500 -6.92 6.70 -35.21
C SER A 500 -7.03 5.62 -36.29
N LYS A 501 -7.19 6.00 -37.56
CA LYS A 501 -7.17 5.03 -38.67
C LYS A 501 -5.85 4.25 -38.62
N GLY A 502 -5.94 2.92 -38.50
CA GLY A 502 -4.77 2.04 -38.36
C GLY A 502 -4.27 1.78 -36.92
N GLY A 503 -4.98 2.24 -35.88
CA GLY A 503 -4.70 1.85 -34.48
C GLY A 503 -3.48 2.53 -33.81
N GLY A 504 -2.80 3.45 -34.51
CA GLY A 504 -1.60 4.15 -34.03
C GLY A 504 -1.86 5.34 -33.09
N GLY A 505 -3.03 5.45 -32.47
CA GLY A 505 -3.34 6.58 -31.61
C GLY A 505 -2.55 6.59 -30.30
N LYS A 506 -2.34 7.80 -29.74
CA LYS A 506 -1.58 8.01 -28.50
C LYS A 506 -2.16 7.20 -27.34
N GLN A 507 -1.29 6.56 -26.57
CA GLN A 507 -1.65 5.86 -25.34
C GLN A 507 -1.95 6.83 -24.20
N LEU A 508 -3.04 6.59 -23.49
CA LEU A 508 -3.51 7.40 -22.37
C LEU A 508 -3.15 6.80 -21.02
N GLY A 509 -3.18 5.46 -20.91
CA GLY A 509 -2.98 4.75 -19.65
C GLY A 509 -3.69 3.40 -19.66
N SER A 510 -4.14 2.95 -18.49
CA SER A 510 -4.94 1.73 -18.34
C SER A 510 -6.02 1.83 -17.26
N VAL A 511 -7.13 1.11 -17.48
CA VAL A 511 -8.28 0.99 -16.56
C VAL A 511 -8.56 -0.47 -16.25
N GLU A 512 -9.33 -0.77 -15.21
CA GLU A 512 -9.75 -2.15 -14.91
C GLU A 512 -10.59 -2.72 -16.06
N GLU A 513 -10.30 -3.96 -16.45
CA GLU A 513 -11.05 -4.67 -17.51
C GLU A 513 -12.54 -4.75 -17.18
N GLY A 514 -12.88 -5.06 -15.92
CA GLY A 514 -14.26 -5.16 -15.45
C GLY A 514 -15.05 -3.84 -15.56
N PHE A 515 -14.38 -2.69 -15.56
CA PHE A 515 -15.03 -1.41 -15.83
C PHE A 515 -15.38 -1.27 -17.32
N ILE A 516 -14.42 -1.51 -18.22
CA ILE A 516 -14.66 -1.43 -19.67
C ILE A 516 -15.67 -2.48 -20.13
N ALA A 517 -15.67 -3.67 -19.54
CA ALA A 517 -16.60 -4.74 -19.89
C ALA A 517 -18.08 -4.38 -19.63
N ARG A 518 -18.34 -3.38 -18.77
CA ARG A 518 -19.70 -2.88 -18.49
C ARG A 518 -20.15 -1.78 -19.45
N LEU A 519 -19.23 -1.21 -20.25
CA LEU A 519 -19.50 -0.14 -21.19
C LEU A 519 -19.81 -0.70 -22.59
N LYS A 520 -20.69 -0.02 -23.31
CA LYS A 520 -20.95 -0.24 -24.73
C LYS A 520 -20.20 0.79 -25.58
N PRO A 521 -19.85 0.46 -26.84
CA PRO A 521 -19.43 1.47 -27.80
C PRO A 521 -20.43 2.65 -27.84
N GLY A 522 -19.93 3.88 -27.74
CA GLY A 522 -20.73 5.10 -27.58
C GLY A 522 -20.85 5.62 -26.15
N ASP A 523 -20.56 4.79 -25.13
CA ASP A 523 -20.63 5.22 -23.74
C ASP A 523 -19.46 6.16 -23.37
N GLY A 524 -19.80 7.23 -22.65
CA GLY A 524 -18.86 8.24 -22.17
C GLY A 524 -18.31 7.94 -20.77
N PHE A 525 -17.01 8.16 -20.56
CA PHE A 525 -16.37 8.06 -19.25
C PHE A 525 -15.23 9.07 -19.05
N LEU A 526 -14.94 9.39 -17.78
CA LEU A 526 -13.85 10.30 -17.40
C LEU A 526 -12.53 9.53 -17.21
N PHE A 527 -11.47 9.97 -17.86
CA PHE A 527 -10.11 9.45 -17.65
C PHE A 527 -9.03 10.44 -18.11
N ALA A 528 -7.95 10.55 -17.34
CA ALA A 528 -6.84 11.48 -17.55
C ALA A 528 -7.31 12.94 -17.70
N GLY A 529 -8.28 13.35 -16.89
CA GLY A 529 -8.88 14.68 -16.90
C GLY A 529 -9.66 15.00 -18.19
N ARG A 530 -10.11 13.97 -18.92
CA ARG A 530 -10.79 14.11 -20.21
C ARG A 530 -12.03 13.25 -20.26
N LEU A 531 -13.06 13.80 -20.91
CA LEU A 531 -14.24 13.03 -21.26
C LEU A 531 -13.98 12.22 -22.55
N LEU A 532 -14.06 10.90 -22.43
CA LEU A 532 -13.75 9.95 -23.49
C LEU A 532 -14.99 9.13 -23.84
N GLU A 533 -15.15 8.77 -25.10
CA GLU A 533 -16.19 7.86 -25.58
C GLU A 533 -15.53 6.55 -26.02
N LEU A 534 -16.07 5.41 -25.57
CA LEU A 534 -15.60 4.09 -26.00
C LEU A 534 -15.98 3.88 -27.47
N VAL A 535 -14.98 3.62 -28.33
CA VAL A 535 -15.21 3.31 -29.75
C VAL A 535 -15.29 1.80 -29.94
N ARG A 536 -14.29 1.05 -29.45
CA ARG A 536 -14.25 -0.41 -29.52
C ARG A 536 -13.19 -0.98 -28.58
N VAL A 537 -13.26 -2.28 -28.35
CA VAL A 537 -12.26 -3.04 -27.60
C VAL A 537 -11.66 -4.12 -28.49
N GLU A 538 -10.33 -4.18 -28.56
CA GLU A 538 -9.59 -5.15 -29.37
C GLU A 538 -8.19 -5.39 -28.77
N ASN A 539 -7.75 -6.66 -28.70
CA ASN A 539 -6.40 -7.04 -28.22
C ASN A 539 -5.99 -6.37 -26.88
N MET A 540 -6.84 -6.46 -25.86
CA MET A 540 -6.64 -5.82 -24.53
C MET A 540 -6.37 -4.30 -24.62
N THR A 541 -6.92 -3.66 -25.65
CA THR A 541 -6.89 -2.22 -25.86
C THR A 541 -8.30 -1.70 -26.09
N ALA A 542 -8.73 -0.76 -25.25
CA ALA A 542 -9.94 0.03 -25.46
C ALA A 542 -9.56 1.30 -26.25
N TYR A 543 -10.11 1.40 -27.46
CA TYR A 543 -9.95 2.56 -28.31
C TYR A 543 -11.03 3.59 -27.99
N VAL A 544 -10.61 4.85 -27.83
CA VAL A 544 -11.48 5.93 -27.39
C VAL A 544 -11.33 7.18 -28.25
N LYS A 545 -12.37 8.01 -28.30
CA LYS A 545 -12.29 9.37 -28.89
C LYS A 545 -12.72 10.40 -27.83
N ARG A 546 -12.47 11.69 -28.07
CA ARG A 546 -13.01 12.74 -27.20
C ARG A 546 -14.53 12.76 -27.31
N SER A 547 -15.21 12.84 -26.18
CA SER A 547 -16.67 12.98 -26.14
C SER A 547 -17.07 14.43 -25.94
N THR A 548 -18.23 14.81 -26.47
CA THR A 548 -18.92 16.09 -26.22
C THR A 548 -20.10 15.94 -25.25
N ALA A 549 -20.31 14.75 -24.70
CA ALA A 549 -21.44 14.47 -23.81
C ALA A 549 -21.33 15.26 -22.49
N LYS A 550 -22.47 15.54 -21.84
CA LYS A 550 -22.49 16.21 -20.52
C LYS A 550 -22.44 15.25 -19.33
N LYS A 551 -22.52 13.93 -19.55
CA LYS A 551 -22.54 12.90 -18.50
C LYS A 551 -21.50 11.82 -18.82
N ALA A 552 -20.78 11.38 -17.79
CA ALA A 552 -19.79 10.32 -17.89
C ALA A 552 -19.89 9.36 -16.70
N ALA A 553 -19.65 8.08 -16.97
CA ALA A 553 -19.25 7.16 -15.93
C ALA A 553 -17.82 7.51 -15.45
N VAL A 554 -17.56 7.43 -14.15
CA VAL A 554 -16.19 7.46 -13.62
C VAL A 554 -15.81 6.02 -13.31
N PRO A 555 -14.65 5.53 -13.77
CA PRO A 555 -14.21 4.19 -13.41
C PRO A 555 -14.15 4.05 -11.89
N ARG A 556 -14.82 3.03 -11.35
CA ARG A 556 -14.71 2.66 -9.94
C ARG A 556 -13.73 1.50 -9.85
N TRP A 557 -12.57 1.78 -9.28
CA TRP A 557 -11.58 0.76 -8.95
C TRP A 557 -11.93 0.15 -7.60
N ASN A 558 -12.06 -1.18 -7.54
CA ASN A 558 -12.41 -1.88 -6.29
C ASN A 558 -11.22 -1.95 -5.32
N GLY A 559 -9.99 -1.89 -5.82
CA GLY A 559 -8.79 -1.85 -5.00
C GLY A 559 -8.47 -0.43 -4.52
N GLY A 560 -8.74 -0.10 -3.25
CA GLY A 560 -8.12 1.09 -2.66
C GLY A 560 -8.83 1.80 -1.51
N ARG A 561 -9.83 1.22 -0.84
CA ARG A 561 -10.31 1.80 0.43
C ARG A 561 -9.49 1.22 1.58
N MET A 562 -8.52 2.01 2.04
CA MET A 562 -7.75 1.67 3.25
C MET A 562 -8.65 1.89 4.49
N PRO A 563 -8.72 0.92 5.41
CA PRO A 563 -9.43 1.09 6.66
C PRO A 563 -8.69 2.09 7.56
N LEU A 564 -9.41 2.64 8.54
CA LEU A 564 -8.81 3.41 9.62
C LEU A 564 -7.81 2.56 10.42
N SER A 565 -6.60 3.07 10.67
CA SER A 565 -5.61 2.40 11.51
C SER A 565 -6.03 2.32 12.98
N ASN A 566 -5.39 1.43 13.75
CA ASN A 566 -5.66 1.29 15.19
C ASN A 566 -5.33 2.56 15.95
N GLU A 567 -4.14 3.09 15.70
CA GLU A 567 -3.58 4.27 16.36
C GLU A 567 -4.48 5.49 16.15
N LEU A 568 -4.98 5.68 14.93
CA LEU A 568 -5.91 6.76 14.62
C LEU A 568 -7.30 6.51 15.22
N ALA A 569 -7.81 5.27 15.18
CA ALA A 569 -9.10 4.95 15.77
C ALA A 569 -9.13 5.17 17.29
N GLU A 570 -8.08 4.75 18.00
CA GLU A 570 -7.93 5.00 19.44
C GLU A 570 -7.81 6.49 19.77
N ALA A 571 -7.07 7.26 18.97
CA ALA A 571 -6.98 8.70 19.13
C ALA A 571 -8.34 9.40 18.92
N VAL A 572 -9.16 8.91 17.98
CA VAL A 572 -10.53 9.40 17.77
C VAL A 572 -11.41 9.10 18.99
N VAL A 573 -11.39 7.86 19.51
CA VAL A 573 -12.15 7.48 20.71
C VAL A 573 -11.70 8.29 21.94
N THR A 574 -10.40 8.61 22.04
CA THR A 574 -9.88 9.49 23.10
C THR A 574 -10.51 10.89 23.03
N ARG A 575 -10.69 11.44 21.82
CA ARG A 575 -11.36 12.73 21.62
C ARG A 575 -12.86 12.68 21.90
N PHE A 576 -13.54 11.58 21.58
CA PHE A 576 -14.92 11.37 21.99
C PHE A 576 -15.07 11.27 23.52
N SER A 577 -14.13 10.59 24.19
CA SER A 577 -14.11 10.48 25.65
C SER A 577 -13.97 11.85 26.32
N ALA A 578 -13.08 12.70 25.80
CA ALA A 578 -12.95 14.09 26.27
C ALA A 578 -14.24 14.90 26.02
N ALA A 579 -14.86 14.75 24.85
CA ALA A 579 -16.13 15.41 24.54
C ALA A 579 -17.29 14.96 25.44
N ALA A 580 -17.33 13.68 25.83
CA ALA A 580 -18.29 13.14 26.80
C ALA A 580 -18.15 13.80 28.18
N GLN A 581 -16.96 14.29 28.53
CA GLN A 581 -16.68 15.06 29.73
C GLN A 581 -16.87 16.58 29.53
N GLY A 582 -17.44 17.01 28.41
CA GLY A 582 -17.67 18.42 28.07
C GLY A 582 -16.45 19.17 27.54
N GLN A 583 -15.36 18.47 27.20
CA GLN A 583 -14.11 19.08 26.74
C GLN A 583 -14.02 19.10 25.21
N PHE A 584 -14.23 20.27 24.60
CA PHE A 584 -14.19 20.47 23.14
C PHE A 584 -12.92 21.20 22.69
N ASN A 585 -11.75 20.69 23.08
CA ASN A 585 -10.47 21.39 22.86
C ASN A 585 -10.09 21.47 21.36
N GLY A 586 -9.83 22.69 20.88
CA GLY A 586 -9.37 22.97 19.51
C GLY A 586 -10.49 23.36 18.55
N PRO A 587 -10.16 24.06 17.45
CA PRO A 587 -11.16 24.67 16.56
C PRO A 587 -12.07 23.63 15.87
N GLU A 588 -11.54 22.46 15.54
CA GLU A 588 -12.32 21.37 14.94
C GLU A 588 -13.37 20.81 15.91
N MET A 589 -13.02 20.64 17.19
CA MET A 589 -13.94 20.15 18.22
C MET A 589 -15.04 21.17 18.55
N HIS A 590 -14.70 22.47 18.54
CA HIS A 590 -15.69 23.54 18.67
C HIS A 590 -16.68 23.52 17.50
N ALA A 591 -16.20 23.35 16.27
CA ALA A 591 -17.05 23.24 15.10
C ALA A 591 -17.95 22.00 15.17
N LEU A 592 -17.44 20.86 15.66
CA LEU A 592 -18.21 19.63 15.83
C LEU A 592 -19.22 19.62 16.97
N ARG A 593 -19.15 20.59 17.90
CA ARG A 593 -19.96 20.62 19.10
C ARG A 593 -21.47 20.42 18.86
N PRO A 594 -22.14 21.07 17.89
CA PRO A 594 -23.57 20.87 17.65
C PRO A 594 -23.95 19.44 17.26
N LEU A 595 -23.07 18.75 16.53
CA LEU A 595 -23.25 17.35 16.18
C LEU A 595 -23.12 16.48 17.44
N LEU A 596 -22.03 16.66 18.20
CA LEU A 596 -21.73 15.87 19.39
C LEU A 596 -22.77 16.06 20.49
N GLU A 597 -23.25 17.29 20.71
CA GLU A 597 -24.34 17.56 21.66
C GLU A 597 -25.66 16.93 21.20
N THR A 598 -25.92 16.87 19.89
CA THR A 598 -27.11 16.16 19.37
C THR A 598 -26.99 14.65 19.58
N GLN A 599 -25.80 14.08 19.38
CA GLN A 599 -25.52 12.68 19.65
C GLN A 599 -25.72 12.35 21.15
N ILE A 600 -25.16 13.15 22.06
CA ILE A 600 -25.34 13.00 23.51
C ILE A 600 -26.82 13.13 23.93
N ARG A 601 -27.58 14.03 23.31
CA ARG A 601 -29.01 14.21 23.65
C ARG A 601 -29.88 13.04 23.22
N TRP A 602 -29.51 12.34 22.15
CA TRP A 602 -30.33 11.26 21.57
C TRP A 602 -29.85 9.87 21.99
N SER A 603 -28.60 9.73 22.44
CA SER A 603 -27.95 8.48 22.82
C SER A 603 -26.76 8.78 23.75
N GLY A 604 -25.57 8.23 23.46
CA GLY A 604 -24.31 8.48 24.15
C GLY A 604 -23.16 8.69 23.16
N LEU A 605 -21.94 8.79 23.69
CA LEU A 605 -20.71 8.80 22.89
C LEU A 605 -19.91 7.53 23.13
N PRO A 606 -19.25 6.98 22.09
CA PRO A 606 -18.25 5.93 22.27
C PRO A 606 -17.09 6.49 23.09
N THR A 607 -16.61 5.75 24.10
CA THR A 607 -15.48 6.20 24.93
C THR A 607 -14.45 5.09 25.09
N THR A 608 -13.32 5.40 25.71
CA THR A 608 -12.30 4.39 26.05
C THR A 608 -12.80 3.33 27.04
N GLU A 609 -13.87 3.64 27.78
CA GLU A 609 -14.46 2.75 28.80
C GLU A 609 -15.80 2.15 28.39
N ASN A 610 -16.51 2.77 27.44
CA ASN A 610 -17.87 2.39 27.07
C ASN A 610 -17.98 2.02 25.59
N LEU A 611 -18.52 0.83 25.32
CA LEU A 611 -18.98 0.42 23.99
C LEU A 611 -20.40 0.93 23.76
N LEU A 612 -20.54 1.92 22.87
CA LEU A 612 -21.84 2.47 22.51
C LEU A 612 -22.61 1.50 21.61
N ALA A 613 -23.85 1.20 22.00
CA ALA A 613 -24.83 0.46 21.21
C ALA A 613 -26.14 1.26 21.09
N GLU A 614 -26.67 1.39 19.88
CA GLU A 614 -27.95 2.05 19.63
C GLU A 614 -28.94 1.05 19.01
N VAL A 615 -30.13 0.96 19.59
CA VAL A 615 -31.19 0.09 19.11
C VAL A 615 -32.31 0.95 18.55
N LEU A 616 -32.68 0.72 17.29
CA LEU A 616 -33.72 1.48 16.59
C LEU A 616 -34.74 0.54 15.98
N LYS A 617 -36.03 0.78 16.24
CA LYS A 617 -37.11 0.20 15.45
C LYS A 617 -37.54 1.18 14.37
N SER A 618 -37.40 0.80 13.10
CA SER A 618 -37.82 1.58 11.95
C SER A 618 -38.92 0.86 11.16
N ARG A 619 -39.36 1.45 10.03
CA ARG A 619 -40.27 0.78 9.09
C ARG A 619 -39.61 -0.41 8.37
N GLU A 620 -38.28 -0.42 8.30
CA GLU A 620 -37.52 -1.47 7.62
C GLU A 620 -37.20 -2.65 8.56
N GLY A 621 -37.37 -2.47 9.87
CA GLY A 621 -37.16 -3.53 10.86
C GLY A 621 -36.48 -3.03 12.14
N TRP A 622 -35.66 -3.91 12.72
CA TRP A 622 -34.97 -3.74 13.99
C TRP A 622 -33.47 -3.61 13.73
N HIS A 623 -32.92 -2.46 14.09
CA HIS A 623 -31.52 -2.12 13.85
C HIS A 623 -30.75 -2.17 15.17
N LEU A 624 -29.54 -2.74 15.12
CA LEU A 624 -28.48 -2.51 16.07
C LEU A 624 -27.38 -1.72 15.36
N PHE A 625 -26.99 -0.58 15.92
CA PHE A 625 -25.74 0.10 15.59
C PHE A 625 -24.75 -0.10 16.72
N LEU A 626 -23.52 -0.49 16.39
CA LEU A 626 -22.45 -0.72 17.34
C LEU A 626 -21.20 0.07 16.91
N TYR A 627 -20.52 0.72 17.84
CA TYR A 627 -19.39 1.61 17.53
C TYR A 627 -18.07 1.20 18.20
N PRO A 628 -17.41 0.10 17.76
CA PRO A 628 -16.14 -0.34 18.33
C PRO A 628 -14.93 0.51 17.94
N PHE A 629 -14.98 1.28 16.84
CA PHE A 629 -13.83 1.98 16.26
C PHE A 629 -12.63 1.04 16.04
N ALA A 630 -12.83 0.01 15.23
CA ALA A 630 -11.83 -0.98 14.83
C ALA A 630 -11.55 -1.00 13.31
N GLY A 631 -12.11 -0.04 12.57
CA GLY A 631 -11.95 0.05 11.12
C GLY A 631 -12.83 -0.94 10.34
N ARG A 632 -13.03 -0.64 9.06
CA ARG A 632 -14.05 -1.30 8.21
C ARG A 632 -13.93 -2.84 8.14
N GLN A 633 -12.71 -3.36 8.01
CA GLN A 633 -12.49 -4.81 7.85
C GLN A 633 -12.89 -5.59 9.11
N VAL A 634 -12.47 -5.09 10.28
CA VAL A 634 -12.83 -5.68 11.57
C VAL A 634 -14.32 -5.56 11.82
N HIS A 635 -14.94 -4.43 11.48
CA HIS A 635 -16.39 -4.27 11.62
C HIS A 635 -17.17 -5.24 10.75
N LEU A 636 -16.68 -5.58 9.55
CA LEU A 636 -17.33 -6.59 8.71
C LEU A 636 -17.23 -7.98 9.34
N GLY A 637 -16.04 -8.36 9.83
CA GLY A 637 -15.83 -9.61 10.54
C GLY A 637 -16.70 -9.70 11.81
N LEU A 638 -16.70 -8.64 12.62
CA LEU A 638 -17.51 -8.54 13.83
C LEU A 638 -19.00 -8.60 13.52
N ALA A 639 -19.51 -7.83 12.56
CA ALA A 639 -20.93 -7.85 12.21
C ALA A 639 -21.38 -9.24 11.74
N SER A 640 -20.56 -9.91 10.92
CA SER A 640 -20.85 -11.27 10.43
C SER A 640 -20.85 -12.28 11.57
N LEU A 641 -19.85 -12.20 12.46
CA LEU A 641 -19.76 -13.02 13.66
C LEU A 641 -20.98 -12.87 14.57
N LEU A 642 -21.37 -11.63 14.89
CA LEU A 642 -22.52 -11.35 15.75
C LEU A 642 -23.82 -11.84 15.10
N ALA A 643 -24.00 -11.60 13.79
CA ALA A 643 -25.15 -12.08 13.03
C ALA A 643 -25.27 -13.61 13.07
N TRP A 644 -24.15 -14.32 12.85
CA TRP A 644 -24.09 -15.77 12.92
C TRP A 644 -24.45 -16.29 14.31
N ARG A 645 -23.80 -15.78 15.37
CA ARG A 645 -24.04 -16.22 16.75
C ARG A 645 -25.49 -15.99 17.21
N VAL A 646 -26.11 -14.88 16.82
CA VAL A 646 -27.53 -14.65 17.09
C VAL A 646 -28.41 -15.62 16.30
N SER A 647 -28.06 -15.92 15.04
CA SER A 647 -28.80 -16.88 14.20
C SER A 647 -28.79 -18.32 14.74
N GLN A 648 -27.77 -18.67 15.54
CA GLN A 648 -27.70 -19.96 16.25
C GLN A 648 -28.68 -20.03 17.44
N ARG A 649 -29.06 -18.88 18.02
CA ARG A 649 -30.00 -18.79 19.15
C ARG A 649 -31.45 -18.65 18.68
N GLN A 650 -31.68 -18.01 17.53
CA GLN A 650 -33.01 -17.85 16.94
C GLN A 650 -32.93 -17.76 15.40
N PRO A 651 -33.92 -18.27 14.66
CA PRO A 651 -33.99 -18.06 13.21
C PRO A 651 -34.16 -16.58 12.86
N VAL A 652 -33.15 -15.97 12.25
CA VAL A 652 -33.16 -14.55 11.88
C VAL A 652 -32.29 -14.30 10.65
N THR A 653 -32.58 -13.26 9.89
CA THR A 653 -31.78 -12.81 8.75
C THR A 653 -31.35 -11.38 8.98
N PHE A 654 -30.06 -11.11 8.80
CA PHE A 654 -29.49 -9.78 8.95
C PHE A 654 -29.04 -9.19 7.62
N SER A 655 -29.37 -7.92 7.41
CA SER A 655 -28.64 -7.06 6.48
C SER A 655 -27.51 -6.37 7.26
N ILE A 656 -26.29 -6.43 6.72
CA ILE A 656 -25.08 -5.89 7.35
C ILE A 656 -24.64 -4.64 6.61
N ALA A 657 -24.34 -3.56 7.33
CA ALA A 657 -23.61 -2.43 6.79
C ALA A 657 -22.49 -2.00 7.75
N VAL A 658 -21.37 -1.53 7.21
CA VAL A 658 -20.20 -1.15 8.01
C VAL A 658 -19.54 0.11 7.46
N ASN A 659 -18.89 0.87 8.33
CA ASN A 659 -17.99 1.96 7.97
C ASN A 659 -16.71 1.90 8.84
N ASP A 660 -15.91 2.96 8.86
CA ASP A 660 -14.67 2.99 9.65
C ASP A 660 -14.90 3.13 11.17
N TYR A 661 -16.10 3.52 11.61
CA TYR A 661 -16.44 3.82 13.00
C TYR A 661 -17.28 2.72 13.67
N GLY A 662 -18.14 2.06 12.90
CA GLY A 662 -19.03 1.03 13.44
C GLY A 662 -19.69 0.14 12.38
N LEU A 663 -20.73 -0.55 12.84
CA LEU A 663 -21.53 -1.52 12.08
C LEU A 663 -23.02 -1.37 12.37
N GLU A 664 -23.85 -1.79 11.42
CA GLU A 664 -25.31 -1.93 11.50
C GLU A 664 -25.69 -3.39 11.24
N LEU A 665 -26.52 -3.96 12.12
CA LEU A 665 -27.27 -5.20 11.89
C LEU A 665 -28.76 -4.88 11.82
N LEU A 666 -29.38 -5.11 10.67
CA LEU A 666 -30.81 -4.91 10.45
C LEU A 666 -31.52 -6.25 10.26
N SER A 667 -32.52 -6.54 11.09
CA SER A 667 -33.45 -7.66 10.92
C SER A 667 -34.86 -7.19 10.62
N ALA A 668 -35.58 -7.89 9.73
CA ALA A 668 -37.01 -7.66 9.51
C ALA A 668 -37.87 -8.16 10.69
N THR A 669 -37.40 -9.16 11.45
CA THR A 669 -38.09 -9.71 12.62
C THR A 669 -37.56 -9.10 13.92
N PRO A 670 -38.38 -9.05 15.00
CA PRO A 670 -37.93 -8.58 16.31
C PRO A 670 -36.69 -9.31 16.81
N VAL A 671 -35.72 -8.53 17.31
CA VAL A 671 -34.52 -9.03 17.97
C VAL A 671 -34.36 -8.24 19.27
N ASP A 672 -34.33 -8.93 20.41
CA ASP A 672 -34.09 -8.29 21.70
C ASP A 672 -32.58 -8.09 21.91
N TRP A 673 -32.05 -7.02 21.31
CA TRP A 673 -30.63 -6.70 21.43
C TRP A 673 -30.19 -6.45 22.87
N ALA A 674 -31.07 -5.97 23.75
CA ALA A 674 -30.71 -5.77 25.16
C ALA A 674 -30.43 -7.11 25.86
N ALA A 675 -31.16 -8.17 25.51
CA ALA A 675 -30.92 -9.51 26.02
C ALA A 675 -29.74 -10.22 25.32
N HIS A 676 -29.48 -9.93 24.04
CA HIS A 676 -28.42 -10.59 23.27
C HIS A 676 -27.03 -10.00 23.43
N LEU A 677 -26.90 -8.71 23.75
CA LEU A 677 -25.60 -8.03 23.93
C LEU A 677 -24.99 -8.38 25.29
N ASP A 678 -24.61 -9.63 25.46
CA ASP A 678 -23.94 -10.18 26.64
C ASP A 678 -22.47 -10.52 26.34
N ALA A 679 -21.69 -10.85 27.38
CA ALA A 679 -20.28 -11.23 27.23
C ALA A 679 -20.07 -12.49 26.35
N SER A 680 -21.05 -13.39 26.29
CA SER A 680 -20.93 -14.60 25.46
C SER A 680 -21.00 -14.28 23.97
N LEU A 681 -21.70 -13.21 23.57
CA LEU A 681 -21.76 -12.78 22.18
C LEU A 681 -20.42 -12.22 21.69
N PHE A 682 -19.62 -11.65 22.59
CA PHE A 682 -18.29 -11.07 22.32
C PHE A 682 -17.12 -11.99 22.70
N ASN A 683 -17.39 -13.26 23.04
CA ASN A 683 -16.35 -14.20 23.42
C ASN A 683 -15.41 -14.52 22.23
N ALA A 684 -14.12 -14.70 22.50
CA ALA A 684 -13.13 -15.14 21.52
C ALA A 684 -13.09 -16.67 21.34
N ASP A 685 -13.80 -17.45 22.17
CA ASP A 685 -13.94 -18.89 22.00
C ASP A 685 -14.54 -19.23 20.63
N ASP A 686 -13.98 -20.25 19.97
CA ASP A 686 -14.35 -20.73 18.62
C ASP A 686 -14.40 -19.63 17.54
N LEU A 687 -13.75 -18.48 17.75
CA LEU A 687 -13.81 -17.31 16.86
C LEU A 687 -13.52 -17.67 15.40
N LEU A 688 -12.46 -18.45 15.16
CA LEU A 688 -12.07 -18.85 13.81
C LEU A 688 -13.19 -19.66 13.12
N LEU A 689 -13.80 -20.59 13.84
CA LEU A 689 -14.86 -21.45 13.32
C LEU A 689 -16.09 -20.61 12.97
N ASP A 690 -16.53 -19.75 13.89
CA ASP A 690 -17.70 -18.90 13.70
C ASP A 690 -17.48 -17.88 12.57
N VAL A 691 -16.30 -17.25 12.48
CA VAL A 691 -15.99 -16.28 11.42
C VAL A 691 -16.02 -16.96 10.05
N LEU A 692 -15.42 -18.14 9.92
CA LEU A 692 -15.42 -18.90 8.66
C LEU A 692 -16.83 -19.37 8.27
N ALA A 693 -17.69 -19.69 9.24
CA ALA A 693 -19.08 -20.07 9.00
C ALA A 693 -19.97 -18.87 8.64
N SER A 694 -19.72 -17.71 9.25
CA SER A 694 -20.51 -16.48 9.07
C SER A 694 -20.33 -15.83 7.69
N LEU A 695 -19.19 -16.06 7.05
CA LEU A 695 -18.83 -15.47 5.76
C LEU A 695 -18.87 -16.54 4.67
N ASN A 696 -19.02 -16.13 3.40
CA ASN A 696 -18.76 -17.03 2.26
C ASN A 696 -17.24 -17.29 2.12
N ALA A 697 -16.64 -17.95 3.10
CA ALA A 697 -15.21 -18.18 3.22
C ALA A 697 -14.64 -18.89 1.98
N GLY A 698 -15.44 -19.75 1.34
CA GLY A 698 -15.08 -20.40 0.08
C GLY A 698 -14.82 -19.42 -1.06
N GLU A 699 -15.63 -18.36 -1.20
CA GLU A 699 -15.45 -17.36 -2.25
C GLU A 699 -14.27 -16.42 -1.97
N LEU A 700 -14.12 -15.99 -0.71
CA LEU A 700 -12.98 -15.18 -0.28
C LEU A 700 -11.65 -15.93 -0.45
N ALA A 701 -11.61 -17.20 -0.01
CA ALA A 701 -10.46 -18.07 -0.17
C ALA A 701 -10.14 -18.31 -1.64
N LEU A 702 -11.15 -18.54 -2.49
CA LEU A 702 -10.95 -18.65 -3.93
C LEU A 702 -10.36 -17.37 -4.53
N ARG A 703 -10.79 -16.18 -4.07
CA ARG A 703 -10.25 -14.91 -4.53
C ARG A 703 -8.78 -14.77 -4.17
N ARG A 704 -8.40 -15.02 -2.91
CA ARG A 704 -7.00 -14.98 -2.44
C ARG A 704 -6.15 -16.06 -3.11
N PHE A 705 -6.70 -17.26 -3.28
CA PHE A 705 -6.04 -18.36 -3.96
C PHE A 705 -5.67 -18.02 -5.42
N ARG A 706 -6.42 -17.17 -6.14
CA ARG A 706 -6.03 -16.71 -7.48
C ARG A 706 -4.68 -16.00 -7.47
N GLU A 707 -4.40 -15.21 -6.45
CA GLU A 707 -3.13 -14.50 -6.28
C GLU A 707 -2.01 -15.49 -5.96
N ILE A 708 -2.23 -16.35 -4.97
CA ILE A 708 -1.32 -17.43 -4.55
C ILE A 708 -0.98 -18.34 -5.72
N ALA A 709 -1.95 -18.82 -6.48
CA ALA A 709 -1.74 -19.69 -7.63
C ALA A 709 -0.87 -19.04 -8.72
N ARG A 710 -0.96 -17.72 -8.86
CA ARG A 710 -0.15 -16.96 -9.82
C ARG A 710 1.28 -16.80 -9.34
N ILE A 711 1.48 -16.45 -8.06
CA ILE A 711 2.79 -16.32 -7.42
C ILE A 711 3.50 -17.68 -7.37
N ALA A 712 2.78 -18.73 -6.99
CA ALA A 712 3.26 -20.11 -6.93
C ALA A 712 3.54 -20.72 -8.31
N GLY A 713 3.21 -20.04 -9.41
CA GLY A 713 3.50 -20.47 -10.78
C GLY A 713 2.56 -21.54 -11.35
N LEU A 714 1.39 -21.75 -10.75
CA LEU A 714 0.34 -22.66 -11.28
C LEU A 714 -0.34 -22.06 -12.51
N VAL A 715 -0.51 -20.74 -12.54
CA VAL A 715 -1.21 -20.05 -13.63
C VAL A 715 -0.27 -19.10 -14.37
N PHE A 716 -0.20 -19.25 -15.69
CA PHE A 716 0.58 -18.40 -16.57
C PHE A 716 -0.32 -17.45 -17.37
N ALA A 717 -0.01 -16.15 -17.31
CA ALA A 717 -0.80 -15.08 -17.94
C ALA A 717 -0.59 -14.93 -19.46
N GLY A 718 0.30 -15.73 -20.07
CA GLY A 718 0.57 -15.71 -21.51
C GLY A 718 1.88 -15.01 -21.88
N TYR A 719 2.24 -15.11 -23.16
CA TYR A 719 3.48 -14.55 -23.70
C TYR A 719 3.27 -13.12 -24.23
N PRO A 720 4.34 -12.29 -24.34
CA PRO A 720 4.25 -11.03 -25.05
C PRO A 720 3.68 -11.21 -26.46
N GLY A 721 2.63 -10.45 -26.80
CA GLY A 721 1.92 -10.57 -28.08
C GLY A 721 0.82 -11.64 -28.12
N ALA A 722 0.75 -12.53 -27.12
CA ALA A 722 -0.31 -13.54 -26.96
C ALA A 722 -0.70 -13.71 -25.48
N PRO A 723 -1.24 -12.65 -24.83
CA PRO A 723 -1.72 -12.74 -23.45
C PRO A 723 -2.99 -13.60 -23.35
N LYS A 724 -3.14 -14.34 -22.26
CA LYS A 724 -4.42 -14.99 -21.93
C LYS A 724 -5.38 -13.94 -21.39
N SER A 725 -6.67 -14.10 -21.66
CA SER A 725 -7.68 -13.22 -21.05
C SER A 725 -7.78 -13.49 -19.55
N THR A 726 -8.18 -12.48 -18.78
CA THR A 726 -8.31 -12.64 -17.34
C THR A 726 -9.37 -13.64 -16.97
N ARG A 727 -10.45 -13.74 -17.76
CA ARG A 727 -11.45 -14.79 -17.59
C ARG A 727 -10.83 -16.19 -17.72
N GLN A 728 -9.92 -16.41 -18.68
CA GLN A 728 -9.19 -17.68 -18.81
C GLN A 728 -8.28 -17.94 -17.61
N VAL A 729 -7.51 -16.93 -17.18
CA VAL A 729 -6.62 -17.02 -16.01
C VAL A 729 -7.40 -17.34 -14.73
N GLN A 730 -8.52 -16.65 -14.50
CA GLN A 730 -9.40 -16.86 -13.35
C GLN A 730 -10.07 -18.23 -13.38
N ALA A 731 -10.51 -18.70 -14.55
CA ALA A 731 -11.08 -20.04 -14.71
C ALA A 731 -10.05 -21.12 -14.36
N SER A 732 -8.79 -20.96 -14.80
CA SER A 732 -7.71 -21.89 -14.43
C SER A 732 -7.45 -21.90 -12.91
N SER A 733 -7.34 -20.73 -12.27
CA SER A 733 -7.19 -20.65 -10.81
C SER A 733 -8.36 -21.30 -10.06
N GLY A 734 -9.59 -21.11 -10.53
CA GLY A 734 -10.77 -21.74 -9.95
C GLY A 734 -10.77 -23.26 -10.07
N LEU A 735 -10.31 -23.79 -11.20
CA LEU A 735 -10.15 -25.22 -11.40
C LEU A 735 -9.13 -25.80 -10.43
N PHE A 736 -7.96 -25.19 -10.26
CA PHE A 736 -6.97 -25.66 -9.27
C PHE A 736 -7.50 -25.65 -7.85
N PHE A 737 -8.22 -24.59 -7.47
CA PHE A 737 -8.83 -24.50 -6.15
C PHE A 737 -9.80 -25.66 -5.90
N GLN A 738 -10.65 -25.98 -6.88
CA GLN A 738 -11.58 -27.10 -6.81
C GLN A 738 -10.86 -28.45 -6.76
N VAL A 739 -9.85 -28.65 -7.61
CA VAL A 739 -9.05 -29.88 -7.65
C VAL A 739 -8.35 -30.12 -6.32
N PHE A 740 -7.67 -29.11 -5.75
CA PHE A 740 -7.04 -29.26 -4.45
C PHE A 740 -8.08 -29.49 -3.36
N LYS A 741 -9.17 -28.74 -3.33
CA LYS A 741 -10.21 -28.93 -2.31
C LYS A 741 -10.81 -30.35 -2.33
N GLN A 742 -10.92 -30.96 -3.52
CA GLN A 742 -11.52 -32.28 -3.68
C GLN A 742 -10.52 -33.45 -3.54
N TYR A 743 -9.29 -33.28 -3.99
CA TYR A 743 -8.31 -34.37 -4.15
C TYR A 743 -7.00 -34.18 -3.38
N ASP A 744 -6.77 -33.01 -2.78
CA ASP A 744 -5.55 -32.65 -2.02
C ASP A 744 -5.90 -31.56 -0.99
N ALA A 745 -6.83 -31.88 -0.07
CA ALA A 745 -7.41 -30.91 0.86
C ALA A 745 -6.38 -30.32 1.84
N ASP A 746 -5.32 -31.09 2.12
CA ASP A 746 -4.18 -30.68 2.98
C ASP A 746 -3.13 -29.85 2.22
N ASN A 747 -3.41 -29.45 0.98
CA ASN A 747 -2.48 -28.65 0.19
C ASN A 747 -2.17 -27.32 0.89
N LEU A 748 -0.89 -27.06 1.16
CA LEU A 748 -0.50 -25.89 1.94
C LEU A 748 -0.77 -24.53 1.24
N LEU A 749 -1.01 -24.50 -0.08
CA LEU A 749 -1.48 -23.28 -0.76
C LEU A 749 -2.96 -22.98 -0.46
N LEU A 750 -3.79 -24.00 -0.18
CA LEU A 750 -5.16 -23.80 0.29
C LEU A 750 -5.16 -23.29 1.73
N ALA A 751 -4.33 -23.90 2.60
CA ALA A 751 -4.16 -23.44 3.97
C ALA A 751 -3.68 -21.98 3.99
N GLN A 752 -2.66 -21.64 3.19
CA GLN A 752 -2.19 -20.26 3.02
C GLN A 752 -3.31 -19.32 2.55
N ALA A 753 -4.15 -19.74 1.59
CA ALA A 753 -5.27 -18.91 1.13
C ALA A 753 -6.26 -18.61 2.25
N GLY A 754 -6.58 -19.61 3.09
CA GLY A 754 -7.41 -19.42 4.28
C GLY A 754 -6.79 -18.45 5.28
N GLU A 755 -5.52 -18.65 5.64
CA GLU A 755 -4.79 -17.77 6.56
C GLU A 755 -4.68 -16.33 6.06
N GLU A 756 -4.46 -16.13 4.75
CA GLU A 756 -4.38 -14.80 4.16
C GLU A 756 -5.75 -14.10 4.08
N VAL A 757 -6.86 -14.83 3.87
CA VAL A 757 -8.20 -14.25 4.01
C VAL A 757 -8.40 -13.74 5.44
N LEU A 758 -8.13 -14.59 6.43
CA LEU A 758 -8.30 -14.25 7.84
C LEU A 758 -7.43 -13.06 8.23
N ARG A 759 -6.21 -12.97 7.72
CA ARG A 759 -5.28 -11.89 8.04
C ARG A 759 -5.52 -10.60 7.26
N GLU A 760 -5.68 -10.67 5.93
CA GLU A 760 -5.69 -9.47 5.07
C GLU A 760 -7.09 -8.93 4.81
N GLU A 761 -8.12 -9.77 4.76
CA GLU A 761 -9.50 -9.33 4.50
C GLU A 761 -10.27 -9.04 5.78
N LEU A 762 -10.02 -9.84 6.83
CA LEU A 762 -10.77 -9.80 8.08
C LEU A 762 -9.97 -9.26 9.27
N ASP A 763 -8.65 -9.11 9.12
CA ASP A 763 -7.72 -8.69 10.18
C ASP A 763 -8.00 -9.42 11.50
N ILE A 764 -7.98 -10.76 11.46
CA ILE A 764 -8.43 -11.63 12.56
C ILE A 764 -7.76 -11.29 13.89
N ARG A 765 -6.48 -10.92 13.88
CA ARG A 765 -5.76 -10.50 15.09
C ARG A 765 -6.32 -9.21 15.67
N ARG A 766 -6.65 -8.24 14.81
CA ARG A 766 -7.28 -6.99 15.24
C ARG A 766 -8.71 -7.24 15.70
N LEU A 767 -9.42 -8.20 15.10
CA LEU A 767 -10.74 -8.64 15.57
C LEU A 767 -10.66 -9.28 16.97
N GLU A 768 -9.70 -10.18 17.21
CA GLU A 768 -9.42 -10.77 18.54
C GLU A 768 -9.14 -9.67 19.57
N GLN A 769 -8.20 -8.77 19.28
CA GLN A 769 -7.88 -7.62 20.15
C GLN A 769 -9.10 -6.72 20.39
N THR A 770 -9.95 -6.55 19.38
CA THR A 770 -11.18 -5.75 19.51
C THR A 770 -12.18 -6.44 20.43
N LEU A 771 -12.35 -7.75 20.33
CA LEU A 771 -13.22 -8.52 21.22
C LEU A 771 -12.70 -8.53 22.66
N GLU A 772 -11.40 -8.73 22.86
CA GLU A 772 -10.74 -8.61 24.17
C GLU A 772 -10.98 -7.24 24.80
N ARG A 773 -10.81 -6.17 24.01
CA ARG A 773 -11.08 -4.80 24.43
C ARG A 773 -12.56 -4.58 24.76
N ILE A 774 -13.47 -5.05 23.92
CA ILE A 774 -14.93 -4.94 24.14
C ILE A 774 -15.32 -5.62 25.46
N ASN A 775 -14.77 -6.79 25.76
CA ASN A 775 -15.05 -7.53 27.00
C ASN A 775 -14.58 -6.80 28.27
N GLN A 776 -13.67 -5.82 28.14
CA GLN A 776 -13.21 -4.96 29.24
C GLN A 776 -14.01 -3.66 29.35
N MET A 777 -14.85 -3.34 28.36
CA MET A 777 -15.67 -2.13 28.32
C MET A 777 -17.03 -2.35 28.96
N LYS A 778 -17.62 -1.25 29.46
CA LYS A 778 -19.03 -1.24 29.85
C LYS A 778 -19.89 -1.06 28.61
N LEU A 779 -20.95 -1.84 28.49
CA LEU A 779 -21.91 -1.68 27.41
C LEU A 779 -22.84 -0.51 27.72
N ASP A 780 -22.91 0.48 26.83
CA ASP A 780 -23.80 1.64 26.92
C ASP A 780 -24.90 1.53 25.84
N VAL A 781 -26.03 0.93 26.21
CA VAL A 781 -27.14 0.63 25.27
C VAL A 781 -28.22 1.71 25.34
N HIS A 782 -28.54 2.30 24.19
CA HIS A 782 -29.59 3.31 24.06
C HIS A 782 -30.69 2.86 23.10
N GLN A 783 -31.94 2.91 23.56
CA GLN A 783 -33.11 2.77 22.68
C GLN A 783 -33.41 4.12 22.04
N VAL A 784 -33.15 4.23 20.73
CA VAL A 784 -33.29 5.49 19.98
C VAL A 784 -34.55 5.47 19.11
N LYS A 785 -35.20 6.63 18.99
CA LYS A 785 -36.44 6.79 18.21
C LYS A 785 -36.17 7.07 16.71
N ARG A 786 -34.92 7.34 16.35
CA ARG A 786 -34.50 7.77 15.02
C ARG A 786 -33.00 7.57 14.82
N PRO A 787 -32.49 7.59 13.58
CA PRO A 787 -31.05 7.57 13.33
C PRO A 787 -30.36 8.76 14.00
N THR A 788 -29.34 8.47 14.80
CA THR A 788 -28.51 9.48 15.48
C THR A 788 -27.45 10.05 14.53
N PRO A 789 -26.74 11.13 14.90
CA PRO A 789 -25.58 11.60 14.13
C PRO A 789 -24.55 10.52 13.76
N LEU A 790 -24.30 9.55 14.65
CA LEU A 790 -23.40 8.42 14.37
C LEU A 790 -24.07 7.29 13.60
N GLY A 791 -25.36 7.01 13.84
CA GLY A 791 -26.09 5.93 13.17
C GLY A 791 -26.51 6.25 11.75
N PHE A 792 -26.74 7.53 11.45
CA PHE A 792 -27.15 7.99 10.12
C PHE A 792 -26.15 7.63 9.00
N PRO A 793 -24.82 7.85 9.14
CA PRO A 793 -23.84 7.39 8.15
C PRO A 793 -23.91 5.90 7.83
N LEU A 794 -24.12 5.03 8.83
CA LEU A 794 -24.22 3.57 8.64
C LEU A 794 -25.47 3.20 7.85
N LEU A 795 -26.60 3.80 8.21
CA LEU A 795 -27.86 3.63 7.50
C LEU A 795 -27.76 4.08 6.03
N VAL A 796 -27.01 5.14 5.74
CA VAL A 796 -26.75 5.58 4.36
C VAL A 796 -25.87 4.59 3.59
N GLU A 797 -24.85 3.99 4.24
CA GLU A 797 -24.03 2.94 3.60
C GLU A 797 -24.90 1.76 3.15
N ARG A 798 -25.82 1.28 4.01
CA ARG A 798 -26.77 0.23 3.64
C ARG A 798 -27.65 0.62 2.44
N MET A 799 -28.15 1.86 2.42
CA MET A 799 -29.00 2.34 1.31
C MET A 799 -28.26 2.36 -0.04
N ARG A 800 -26.94 2.54 -0.05
CA ARG A 800 -26.12 2.50 -1.28
C ARG A 800 -26.07 1.11 -1.92
N GLU A 801 -26.26 0.06 -1.13
CA GLU A 801 -26.27 -1.33 -1.60
C GLU A 801 -27.65 -1.77 -2.11
N SER A 802 -28.69 -0.98 -1.83
CA SER A 802 -30.05 -1.22 -2.31
C SER A 802 -30.31 -0.62 -3.70
N MET A 803 -31.06 -1.34 -4.54
CA MET A 803 -31.52 -0.85 -5.85
C MET A 803 -32.77 0.02 -5.66
N SER A 804 -32.75 1.27 -6.13
CA SER A 804 -33.90 2.19 -6.08
C SER A 804 -34.02 3.00 -7.37
N SER A 805 -35.26 3.36 -7.74
CA SER A 805 -35.57 4.27 -8.85
C SER A 805 -35.45 5.76 -8.44
N GLU A 806 -35.44 6.06 -7.14
CA GLU A 806 -35.22 7.41 -6.60
C GLU A 806 -33.71 7.69 -6.51
N LYS A 807 -33.28 8.93 -6.78
CA LYS A 807 -31.90 9.33 -6.54
C LYS A 807 -31.61 9.32 -5.04
N LEU A 808 -30.64 8.51 -4.62
CA LEU A 808 -30.21 8.41 -3.23
C LEU A 808 -29.97 9.79 -2.56
N ALA A 809 -29.37 10.75 -3.28
CA ALA A 809 -29.10 12.08 -2.76
C ALA A 809 -30.36 12.92 -2.44
N ASP A 810 -31.47 12.68 -3.13
CA ASP A 810 -32.75 13.36 -2.86
C ASP A 810 -33.43 12.74 -1.64
N ARG A 811 -33.40 11.40 -1.53
CA ARG A 811 -33.86 10.66 -0.34
C ARG A 811 -33.12 11.08 0.92
N ILE A 812 -31.78 11.14 0.87
CA ILE A 812 -30.94 11.59 1.99
C ILE A 812 -31.28 13.02 2.40
N ARG A 813 -31.42 13.95 1.46
CA ARG A 813 -31.76 15.35 1.76
C ARG A 813 -33.08 15.48 2.51
N ARG A 814 -34.10 14.70 2.13
CA ARG A 814 -35.39 14.66 2.83
C ARG A 814 -35.22 14.19 4.28
N MET A 815 -34.52 13.06 4.47
CA MET A 815 -34.27 12.49 5.81
C MET A 815 -33.48 13.45 6.70
N VAL A 816 -32.41 14.07 6.20
CA VAL A 816 -31.63 15.06 6.94
C VAL A 816 -32.53 16.24 7.32
N GLY A 817 -33.36 16.76 6.41
CA GLY A 817 -34.28 17.86 6.72
C GLY A 817 -35.24 17.55 7.86
N ASP A 818 -35.76 16.33 7.95
CA ASP A 818 -36.64 15.90 9.04
C ASP A 818 -35.87 15.74 10.36
N LEU A 819 -34.65 15.20 10.32
CA LEU A 819 -33.78 15.04 11.49
C LEU A 819 -33.33 16.40 12.06
N GLU A 820 -32.92 17.33 11.20
CA GLU A 820 -32.50 18.69 11.56
C GLU A 820 -33.64 19.45 12.26
N LYS A 821 -34.86 19.44 11.69
CA LYS A 821 -36.06 20.04 12.32
C LYS A 821 -36.29 19.48 13.72
N THR A 822 -36.09 18.18 13.89
CA THR A 822 -36.34 17.54 15.19
C THR A 822 -35.22 17.81 16.19
N ALA A 823 -33.99 17.98 15.73
CA ALA A 823 -32.85 18.39 16.56
C ALA A 823 -32.97 19.83 17.07
N ASP A 824 -33.60 20.71 16.28
CA ASP A 824 -33.87 22.10 16.66
C ASP A 824 -35.04 22.24 17.63
N ASN A 825 -36.10 21.45 17.45
CA ASN A 825 -37.34 21.59 18.22
C ASN A 825 -37.27 21.07 19.67
N GLY A 826 -36.16 20.45 20.10
CA GLY A 826 -35.92 20.01 21.48
C GLY A 826 -36.92 18.99 22.08
N LYS A 827 -37.99 18.64 21.37
CA LYS A 827 -39.06 17.77 21.87
C LYS A 827 -38.67 16.30 21.71
N SER A 828 -38.26 15.69 22.81
CA SER A 828 -38.54 14.28 23.10
C SER A 828 -40.06 14.13 23.28
N SER A 829 -40.78 14.01 22.16
CA SER A 829 -42.11 13.38 22.15
C SER A 829 -41.97 12.01 21.54
#